data_AF-A0AAD7DQ32-F1
#
_entry.id   AF-A0AAD7DQ32-F1
#
_cell.length_a   1.000
_cell.length_b   1.000
_cell.length_c   1.000
_cell.angle_alpha   90.00
_cell.angle_beta   90.00
_cell.angle_gamma   90.00
#
_symmetry.space_group_name_H-M   'P 1'
#
loop_
_entity.id
_entity.type
_entity.pdbx_description
1 polymer ?
#
loop_
_entity_poly.entity_id
_entity_poly.type
_entity_poly.pdbx_seq_one_letter_code
_entity_poly.pdbx_strand_id
1 'polypeptide(L)'
;MAHLSGRSASPELPSTTPSLREFFRAPVVALLNTPPIINILPPSLPPIIVLPPCSTLSFQPASLRPTASMLEQELVEIKLPGQVRSCSANFILLIGHPLVPEGKRCIVFIHNTSPTAMRTVHAWEKKQQIPSATEKGDLDALGLFEVPEDMLIFARNSASTDASSDALQAWLTPARLVSQEARTQLQEAADAAMGPSESITLEAPVRDAEGNWSGGLAIERGDGRCKPVKEDTRCYTLANSYQSQKGIWSPAQTSKVNGSFDDNNLMRRNLNIAVAPFPKAAMQQMPESTRKDIEDHTSMLNIPALGLPGNTAHNTLQLNVAPAQPYGSEKTLANSLGFYGGNHNDNKDSPARFTNMVMCSRLPDTYTLGKFHIPRLGIYFMLRNFDSANFCGLNYHGRTPPIAPQGVDVANDASRMTFISYPPEQMGDGLGHVVVGAMPTAKDPVLKMSAEMQHVDYESRLTRASTTQANFAVDGQVVMDVRAHVIFMARIFLLLLIFLSNQLPLSYDFRIDSDRLLSAFSFSADGLTREFVGPWANGPGFRAPDVAPGSPTSHDGSDLVPQHMCRSAIQQRWRLHYNRFASHIPYAVVHDKFFEVDEHGDLKDSPVLVYDRVDMLGNPIEPGGRPYAKPAPPMSKKKADRKALANQKRELIAANADAPGSDSDSNAAPRKRLRSGKSKAVILASSEEPSSSSSESSQVRAKPKNVYRSATKRLADLQQKDTTLIWHSTNYVQINHEFVTRTSSRAPTTSNTLAAAPQDRALLVEMIDSEGDMDIDLETSPLDAVEQFFQDAGGIKLVDRLTLSVISRDHLAVKDAYQLLQQSSHLPISASSLLDNAFKEMLASPDSLETCLSIARIWPQFEHLQSGDAGAALSLKLRQQSIMQTTFVVWTWLDTYCAGQVRSALADAAPRNWIGSLAKHVHTLMSTRGLLSGLIFRAVIFSTPFALQANTFFSSPDDWRSEYASFASKPDAFFCNLAAYSRRKSNRGIHLVDEHWKALNAPGCPDWEQNTRHGKYDFADCFKFLSASNLSTLQGDW
;
A
#
# COMPACT_ATOMS: atom_id res chain seq x y z
N MET A 1 -80.67 11.15 8.61
CA MET A 1 -81.76 10.47 7.88
C MET A 1 -81.60 8.95 8.06
N ALA A 2 -82.71 8.20 7.95
CA ALA A 2 -82.91 6.74 7.83
C ALA A 2 -81.70 5.82 7.46
N HIS A 3 -81.65 4.51 7.80
CA HIS A 3 -82.50 3.62 8.63
C HIS A 3 -81.81 2.25 8.87
N LEU A 4 -82.04 1.59 10.04
CA LEU A 4 -82.21 0.12 10.28
C LEU A 4 -81.06 -0.88 9.95
N SER A 5 -80.86 -2.01 10.65
CA SER A 5 -81.45 -2.54 11.90
C SER A 5 -80.73 -3.79 12.45
N GLY A 6 -80.62 -3.88 13.79
CA GLY A 6 -80.92 -5.09 14.60
C GLY A 6 -79.81 -6.13 14.84
N ARG A 7 -79.76 -6.85 15.98
CA ARG A 7 -80.63 -6.84 17.17
C ARG A 7 -79.96 -7.59 18.37
N SER A 8 -80.12 -7.07 19.60
CA SER A 8 -80.16 -7.78 20.93
C SER A 8 -79.01 -8.74 21.37
N ALA A 9 -78.64 -8.86 22.65
CA ALA A 9 -79.26 -8.38 23.91
C ALA A 9 -78.22 -8.04 25.00
N SER A 10 -78.61 -7.13 25.90
CA SER A 10 -78.04 -6.88 27.25
C SER A 10 -78.90 -7.66 28.29
N PRO A 11 -78.85 -7.46 29.64
CA PRO A 11 -78.25 -6.41 30.48
C PRO A 11 -77.27 -7.04 31.54
N GLU A 12 -76.81 -6.45 32.65
CA GLU A 12 -77.20 -5.28 33.46
C GLU A 12 -76.01 -4.37 33.88
N LEU A 13 -76.28 -3.51 34.86
CA LEU A 13 -75.48 -2.47 35.55
C LEU A 13 -75.77 -2.67 37.08
N PRO A 14 -75.23 -1.89 38.07
CA PRO A 14 -74.84 -0.49 37.97
C PRO A 14 -73.57 -0.02 38.71
N SER A 15 -73.12 1.15 38.26
CA SER A 15 -72.19 2.07 38.92
C SER A 15 -72.81 2.83 40.10
N THR A 16 -72.00 3.25 41.08
CA THR A 16 -72.20 4.54 41.78
C THR A 16 -70.85 5.23 42.04
N THR A 17 -70.81 6.53 41.75
CA THR A 17 -69.75 7.48 42.14
C THR A 17 -70.00 7.99 43.58
N PRO A 18 -68.97 8.51 44.28
CA PRO A 18 -68.88 9.98 44.38
C PRO A 18 -67.43 10.53 44.42
N SER A 19 -67.32 11.84 44.65
CA SER A 19 -66.15 12.68 44.39
C SER A 19 -65.50 13.28 45.65
N LEU A 20 -64.25 13.74 45.46
CA LEU A 20 -63.63 14.95 46.02
C LEU A 20 -63.52 15.18 47.56
N ARG A 21 -62.27 15.56 47.90
CA ARG A 21 -61.75 16.37 49.03
C ARG A 21 -61.28 15.69 50.33
N GLU A 22 -60.02 16.03 50.63
CA GLU A 22 -59.46 16.41 51.94
C GLU A 22 -59.52 15.39 53.08
N PHE A 23 -58.34 14.99 53.60
CA PHE A 23 -57.99 15.19 55.01
C PHE A 23 -56.47 15.10 55.24
N PHE A 24 -56.01 15.67 56.37
CA PHE A 24 -54.62 16.08 56.63
C PHE A 24 -53.68 15.01 57.23
N ARG A 25 -52.37 15.22 56.99
CA ARG A 25 -51.20 15.02 57.89
C ARG A 25 -50.74 13.60 58.30
N ALA A 26 -49.41 13.47 58.30
CA ALA A 26 -48.57 12.48 59.02
C ALA A 26 -48.47 12.85 60.54
N PRO A 27 -47.58 12.29 61.41
CA PRO A 27 -46.48 11.30 61.20
C PRO A 27 -46.30 10.26 62.37
N VAL A 28 -45.09 9.65 62.49
CA VAL A 28 -44.35 9.21 63.73
C VAL A 28 -44.21 7.69 64.09
N VAL A 29 -42.94 7.20 64.04
CA VAL A 29 -42.21 6.20 64.91
C VAL A 29 -42.79 4.75 65.07
N ALA A 30 -42.14 3.61 64.77
CA ALA A 30 -40.78 3.03 64.94
C ALA A 30 -40.52 2.26 66.27
N LEU A 31 -40.06 0.98 66.21
CA LEU A 31 -39.17 0.31 67.19
C LEU A 31 -38.74 -1.14 66.80
N LEU A 32 -37.80 -1.70 67.56
CA LEU A 32 -36.91 -2.86 67.29
C LEU A 32 -37.32 -4.17 68.01
N ASN A 33 -36.85 -5.35 67.54
CA ASN A 33 -35.95 -6.28 68.28
C ASN A 33 -35.93 -7.76 67.78
N THR A 34 -34.74 -8.36 67.78
CA THR A 34 -34.37 -9.82 67.70
C THR A 34 -34.37 -10.48 69.11
N PRO A 35 -34.02 -11.78 69.41
CA PRO A 35 -33.21 -12.83 68.71
C PRO A 35 -33.73 -14.32 68.92
N PRO A 36 -32.92 -15.39 69.19
CA PRO A 36 -31.99 -16.22 68.34
C PRO A 36 -32.25 -17.78 68.38
N ILE A 37 -31.36 -18.59 67.74
CA ILE A 37 -30.88 -20.00 68.03
C ILE A 37 -30.42 -20.68 66.70
N ILE A 38 -29.54 -21.69 66.58
CA ILE A 38 -28.10 -21.95 66.91
C ILE A 38 -27.68 -23.26 66.17
N ASN A 39 -26.54 -23.25 65.46
CA ASN A 39 -25.59 -24.33 65.05
C ASN A 39 -26.00 -25.68 64.38
N ILE A 40 -25.24 -26.08 63.33
CA ILE A 40 -24.19 -27.14 63.34
C ILE A 40 -23.27 -27.00 62.08
N LEU A 41 -22.01 -27.47 62.17
CA LEU A 41 -20.86 -27.40 61.21
C LEU A 41 -20.18 -28.80 61.17
N PRO A 42 -19.04 -29.09 60.47
CA PRO A 42 -18.34 -28.53 59.27
C PRO A 42 -18.12 -29.69 58.22
N PRO A 43 -17.05 -29.87 57.38
CA PRO A 43 -15.86 -29.06 56.96
C PRO A 43 -15.65 -29.05 55.40
N SER A 44 -14.58 -28.56 54.74
CA SER A 44 -13.55 -27.50 54.96
C SER A 44 -12.74 -27.28 53.65
N LEU A 45 -12.38 -26.04 53.29
CA LEU A 45 -11.32 -25.69 52.32
C LEU A 45 -10.63 -24.35 52.76
N PRO A 46 -9.39 -24.04 52.30
CA PRO A 46 -8.50 -23.06 52.94
C PRO A 46 -8.73 -21.59 52.53
N PRO A 47 -8.21 -20.61 53.30
CA PRO A 47 -8.53 -19.20 53.14
C PRO A 47 -7.76 -18.49 52.01
N ILE A 48 -8.44 -17.57 51.33
CA ILE A 48 -7.86 -16.58 50.43
C ILE A 48 -7.15 -15.50 51.26
N ILE A 49 -5.87 -15.25 50.98
CA ILE A 49 -5.11 -14.15 51.57
C ILE A 49 -5.45 -12.85 50.83
N VAL A 50 -6.05 -11.90 51.54
CA VAL A 50 -6.23 -10.52 51.07
C VAL A 50 -4.93 -9.75 51.32
N LEU A 51 -4.31 -9.22 50.26
CA LEU A 51 -3.10 -8.39 50.37
C LEU A 51 -3.47 -6.91 50.60
N PRO A 52 -2.75 -6.20 51.50
CA PRO A 52 -2.90 -4.76 51.68
C PRO A 52 -2.17 -3.96 50.56
N PRO A 53 -2.50 -2.67 50.37
CA PRO A 53 -1.85 -1.84 49.35
C PRO A 53 -0.37 -1.63 49.66
N CYS A 54 0.49 -2.00 48.71
CA CYS A 54 1.94 -1.94 48.89
C CYS A 54 2.46 -0.50 48.79
N SER A 55 3.01 0.01 49.89
CA SER A 55 3.73 1.28 49.93
C SER A 55 5.12 1.13 49.30
N THR A 56 5.60 2.21 48.69
CA THR A 56 6.89 2.31 48.00
C THR A 56 8.07 1.87 48.87
N LEU A 57 8.66 0.72 48.55
CA LEU A 57 9.97 0.31 49.05
C LEU A 57 10.95 0.25 47.87
N SER A 58 11.96 1.12 47.90
CA SER A 58 13.03 1.11 46.90
C SER A 58 13.97 -0.06 47.14
N PHE A 59 13.77 -1.17 46.43
CA PHE A 59 14.79 -2.20 46.31
C PHE A 59 15.95 -1.67 45.44
N GLN A 60 17.07 -1.35 46.07
CA GLN A 60 18.34 -1.36 45.35
C GLN A 60 18.68 -2.84 45.03
N PRO A 61 18.83 -3.24 43.76
CA PRO A 61 19.36 -4.55 43.46
C PRO A 61 20.83 -4.58 43.91
N ALA A 62 21.17 -5.54 44.78
CA ALA A 62 22.54 -5.80 45.16
C ALA A 62 23.31 -6.29 43.92
N SER A 63 23.92 -5.34 43.23
CA SER A 63 24.74 -5.52 42.04
C SER A 63 26.04 -6.25 42.40
N LEU A 64 25.97 -7.57 42.58
CA LEU A 64 27.11 -8.46 42.42
C LEU A 64 27.45 -8.55 40.93
N ARG A 65 28.01 -7.45 40.39
CA ARG A 65 28.80 -7.52 39.16
C ARG A 65 29.97 -8.44 39.45
N PRO A 66 30.22 -9.48 38.64
CA PRO A 66 31.53 -10.12 38.62
C PRO A 66 32.56 -9.03 38.35
N THR A 67 33.54 -8.87 39.23
CA THR A 67 34.68 -7.99 38.97
C THR A 67 35.42 -8.52 37.76
N ALA A 68 35.83 -7.64 36.85
CA ALA A 68 36.39 -7.98 35.54
C ALA A 68 37.79 -8.64 35.58
N SER A 69 38.18 -9.23 36.71
CA SER A 69 39.48 -9.86 36.97
C SER A 69 39.39 -11.36 37.29
N MET A 70 38.24 -12.02 37.11
CA MET A 70 38.07 -13.46 37.37
C MET A 70 37.98 -14.34 36.11
N LEU A 71 38.18 -13.76 34.92
CA LEU A 71 38.24 -14.50 33.66
C LEU A 71 39.55 -14.16 32.92
N GLU A 72 40.65 -14.69 33.44
CA GLU A 72 41.82 -15.02 32.62
C GLU A 72 41.45 -16.19 31.69
N GLN A 73 40.56 -15.92 30.74
CA GLN A 73 40.27 -16.83 29.63
C GLN A 73 41.51 -16.90 28.74
N GLU A 74 41.81 -18.09 28.25
CA GLU A 74 42.90 -18.34 27.31
C GLU A 74 42.58 -17.66 25.97
N LEU A 75 43.00 -16.39 25.86
CA LEU A 75 42.81 -15.53 24.67
C LEU A 75 43.68 -16.03 23.51
N VAL A 76 43.23 -17.09 22.84
CA VAL A 76 43.87 -17.58 21.63
C VAL A 76 43.48 -16.65 20.47
N GLU A 77 44.41 -15.78 20.06
CA GLU A 77 44.33 -15.06 18.80
C GLU A 77 44.37 -16.07 17.64
N ILE A 78 43.21 -16.30 17.01
CA ILE A 78 43.15 -17.13 15.82
C ILE A 78 43.48 -16.25 14.62
N LYS A 79 44.69 -16.42 14.08
CA LYS A 79 44.99 -15.97 12.73
C LYS A 79 44.29 -16.89 11.74
N LEU A 80 43.08 -16.50 11.30
CA LEU A 80 42.50 -17.12 10.12
C LEU A 80 43.50 -16.97 8.96
N PRO A 81 43.78 -18.04 8.19
CA PRO A 81 44.69 -17.94 7.04
C PRO A 81 44.13 -16.96 5.99
N GLY A 82 44.89 -16.68 4.93
CA GLY A 82 44.36 -15.96 3.75
C GLY A 82 43.87 -14.51 3.94
N GLN A 83 43.93 -13.93 5.14
CA GLN A 83 43.38 -12.58 5.40
C GLN A 83 43.92 -11.52 4.43
N VAL A 84 42.99 -10.83 3.76
CA VAL A 84 43.29 -9.65 2.96
C VAL A 84 43.70 -8.51 3.90
N ARG A 85 44.97 -8.09 3.82
CA ARG A 85 45.59 -7.04 4.69
C ARG A 85 44.80 -5.72 4.81
N SER A 86 43.82 -5.45 3.95
CA SER A 86 42.93 -4.28 4.04
C SER A 86 41.89 -4.37 5.16
N CYS A 87 41.58 -5.58 5.64
CA CYS A 87 40.63 -5.83 6.71
C CYS A 87 41.40 -6.42 7.90
N SER A 88 42.03 -5.55 8.70
CA SER A 88 42.80 -5.90 9.90
C SER A 88 41.88 -6.36 11.05
N ALA A 89 41.19 -7.48 10.84
CA ALA A 89 40.25 -8.04 11.80
C ALA A 89 40.93 -9.15 12.60
N ASN A 90 41.03 -8.97 13.90
CA ASN A 90 41.58 -10.01 14.78
C ASN A 90 40.42 -10.90 15.23
N PHE A 91 40.60 -12.22 15.15
CA PHE A 91 39.66 -13.19 15.70
C PHE A 91 40.17 -13.67 17.05
N ILE A 92 39.32 -13.61 18.06
CA ILE A 92 39.62 -14.12 19.41
C ILE A 92 38.70 -15.29 19.69
N LEU A 93 39.27 -16.45 20.03
CA LEU A 93 38.51 -17.55 20.61
C LEU A 93 38.29 -17.29 22.10
N LEU A 94 37.04 -17.44 22.55
CA LEU A 94 36.63 -17.29 23.94
C LEU A 94 35.83 -18.52 24.38
N ILE A 95 35.97 -18.90 25.65
CA ILE A 95 35.19 -19.96 26.30
C ILE A 95 34.50 -19.34 27.50
N GLY A 96 33.17 -19.23 27.48
CA GLY A 96 32.41 -18.48 28.49
C GLY A 96 32.31 -16.98 28.18
N HIS A 97 31.88 -16.62 26.97
CA HIS A 97 31.57 -15.23 26.61
C HIS A 97 30.36 -14.71 27.42
N PRO A 98 30.37 -13.46 27.94
CA PRO A 98 29.36 -13.00 28.91
C PRO A 98 27.92 -12.91 28.38
N LEU A 99 27.71 -12.95 27.05
CA LEU A 99 26.37 -12.93 26.45
C LEU A 99 25.81 -14.35 26.20
N VAL A 100 26.53 -15.42 26.51
CA VAL A 100 26.07 -16.81 26.32
C VAL A 100 26.16 -17.61 27.62
N PRO A 101 25.42 -18.72 27.74
CA PRO A 101 25.56 -19.65 28.86
C PRO A 101 26.99 -20.18 29.02
N GLU A 102 27.37 -20.45 30.27
CA GLU A 102 28.70 -20.94 30.63
C GLU A 102 29.10 -22.21 29.86
N GLY A 103 30.37 -22.29 29.45
CA GLY A 103 30.91 -23.42 28.68
C GLY A 103 30.69 -23.37 27.16
N LYS A 104 29.90 -22.44 26.62
CA LYS A 104 29.81 -22.22 25.16
C LYS A 104 31.10 -21.61 24.60
N ARG A 105 31.53 -22.10 23.43
CA ARG A 105 32.67 -21.57 22.67
C ARG A 105 32.19 -20.44 21.76
N CYS A 106 32.95 -19.36 21.68
CA CYS A 106 32.63 -18.20 20.87
C CYS A 106 33.85 -17.70 20.11
N ILE A 107 33.66 -17.25 18.88
CA ILE A 107 34.67 -16.46 18.15
C ILE A 107 34.19 -15.01 18.10
N VAL A 108 35.06 -14.09 18.49
CA VAL A 108 34.82 -12.64 18.37
C VAL A 108 35.65 -12.08 17.24
N PHE A 109 34.98 -11.59 16.20
CA PHE A 109 35.54 -10.83 15.09
C PHE A 109 35.67 -9.35 15.46
N ILE A 110 36.89 -8.89 15.73
CA ILE A 110 37.14 -7.47 16.03
C ILE A 110 37.27 -6.68 14.73
N HIS A 111 36.47 -5.63 14.55
CA HIS A 111 36.56 -4.78 13.36
C HIS A 111 36.19 -3.32 13.62
N ASN A 112 36.71 -2.42 12.79
CA ASN A 112 36.39 -0.99 12.85
C ASN A 112 34.98 -0.75 12.27
N THR A 113 34.04 -0.33 13.11
CA THR A 113 32.64 -0.08 12.72
C THR A 113 32.39 1.35 12.20
N SER A 114 33.42 2.19 12.08
CA SER A 114 33.25 3.55 11.55
C SER A 114 32.64 3.54 10.14
N PRO A 115 31.81 4.53 9.77
CA PRO A 115 31.15 4.54 8.46
C PRO A 115 32.11 4.41 7.26
N THR A 116 33.33 4.95 7.37
CA THR A 116 34.37 4.85 6.33
C THR A 116 34.93 3.43 6.22
N ALA A 117 35.22 2.77 7.35
CA ALA A 117 35.69 1.39 7.37
C ALA A 117 34.59 0.44 6.85
N MET A 118 33.35 0.58 7.34
CA MET A 118 32.23 -0.25 6.91
C MET A 118 31.90 -0.11 5.42
N ARG A 119 31.98 1.10 4.84
CA ARG A 119 31.88 1.30 3.38
C ARG A 119 32.99 0.61 2.60
N THR A 120 34.21 0.58 3.14
CA THR A 120 35.36 -0.10 2.53
C THR A 120 35.20 -1.61 2.57
N VAL A 121 34.80 -2.16 3.71
CA VAL A 121 34.48 -3.59 3.90
C VAL A 121 33.36 -4.00 2.94
N HIS A 122 32.24 -3.27 2.90
CA HIS A 122 31.13 -3.57 2.00
C HIS A 122 31.51 -3.55 0.51
N ALA A 123 32.37 -2.59 0.11
CA ALA A 123 32.90 -2.51 -1.26
C ALA A 123 33.88 -3.64 -1.61
N TRP A 124 34.51 -4.26 -0.60
CA TRP A 124 35.34 -5.46 -0.74
C TRP A 124 34.49 -6.73 -0.74
N GLU A 125 33.49 -6.85 0.14
CA GLU A 125 32.55 -7.99 0.21
C GLU A 125 31.84 -8.23 -1.12
N LYS A 126 31.34 -7.15 -1.73
CA LYS A 126 30.65 -7.17 -3.02
C LYS A 126 31.50 -7.72 -4.17
N LYS A 127 32.83 -7.75 -4.02
CA LYS A 127 33.78 -8.30 -5.00
C LYS A 127 34.18 -9.74 -4.70
N GLN A 128 33.84 -10.27 -3.52
CA GLN A 128 34.15 -11.66 -3.19
C GLN A 128 33.28 -12.60 -4.03
N GLN A 129 33.80 -13.80 -4.26
CA GLN A 129 33.07 -14.90 -4.88
C GLN A 129 32.94 -16.03 -3.85
N ILE A 130 31.93 -16.87 -4.01
CA ILE A 130 31.85 -18.11 -3.24
C ILE A 130 32.94 -19.05 -3.80
N PRO A 131 33.83 -19.61 -2.97
CA PRO A 131 34.85 -20.54 -3.44
C PRO A 131 34.22 -21.77 -4.09
N SER A 132 34.85 -22.28 -5.16
CA SER A 132 34.53 -23.57 -5.76
C SER A 132 35.14 -24.76 -5.02
N ALA A 133 36.06 -24.52 -4.08
CA ALA A 133 36.80 -25.55 -3.36
C ALA A 133 35.89 -26.50 -2.56
N THR A 134 36.04 -27.81 -2.80
CA THR A 134 35.29 -28.87 -2.10
C THR A 134 36.04 -29.41 -0.88
N GLU A 135 37.37 -29.46 -0.92
CA GLU A 135 38.15 -30.03 0.16
C GLU A 135 38.41 -29.02 1.27
N LYS A 136 38.43 -29.53 2.51
CA LYS A 136 38.68 -28.69 3.68
C LYS A 136 40.07 -28.04 3.63
N GLY A 137 41.10 -28.78 3.21
CA GLY A 137 42.47 -28.24 3.12
C GLY A 137 42.59 -27.04 2.17
N ASP A 138 41.84 -27.04 1.07
CA ASP A 138 41.80 -25.92 0.13
C ASP A 138 41.08 -24.70 0.72
N LEU A 139 40.01 -24.93 1.49
CA LEU A 139 39.28 -23.86 2.18
C LEU A 139 40.09 -23.27 3.33
N ASP A 140 40.77 -24.12 4.11
CA ASP A 140 41.72 -23.71 5.14
C ASP A 140 42.85 -22.88 4.50
N ALA A 141 43.39 -23.29 3.34
CA ALA A 141 44.40 -22.53 2.58
C ALA A 141 43.88 -21.19 2.03
N LEU A 142 42.59 -21.10 1.67
CA LEU A 142 41.90 -19.87 1.31
C LEU A 142 41.54 -18.97 2.52
N GLY A 143 41.77 -19.44 3.75
CA GLY A 143 41.48 -18.66 4.96
C GLY A 143 40.10 -18.83 5.56
N LEU A 144 39.39 -19.89 5.18
CA LEU A 144 38.00 -20.11 5.56
C LEU A 144 37.87 -21.18 6.65
N PHE A 145 37.21 -20.82 7.73
CA PHE A 145 37.05 -21.64 8.92
C PHE A 145 35.68 -22.34 8.94
N GLU A 146 35.68 -23.67 9.12
CA GLU A 146 34.45 -24.41 9.41
C GLU A 146 33.97 -24.10 10.82
N VAL A 147 32.78 -23.50 10.97
CA VAL A 147 32.21 -23.24 12.30
C VAL A 147 31.70 -24.53 12.92
N PRO A 148 32.19 -24.94 14.11
CA PRO A 148 31.65 -26.08 14.83
C PRO A 148 30.22 -25.84 15.32
N GLU A 149 29.50 -26.94 15.52
CA GLU A 149 28.09 -26.99 15.90
C GLU A 149 27.74 -26.39 17.29
N ASP A 150 28.73 -26.12 18.12
CA ASP A 150 28.59 -25.55 19.47
C ASP A 150 29.11 -24.11 19.58
N MET A 151 29.46 -23.49 18.44
CA MET A 151 30.16 -22.22 18.38
C MET A 151 29.28 -21.07 17.87
N LEU A 152 29.36 -19.92 18.56
CA LEU A 152 28.73 -18.67 18.15
C LEU A 152 29.77 -17.67 17.63
N ILE A 153 29.43 -16.92 16.59
CA ILE A 153 30.27 -15.88 16.00
C ILE A 153 29.72 -14.51 16.35
N PHE A 154 30.50 -13.73 17.10
CA PHE A 154 30.19 -12.35 17.50
C PHE A 154 31.08 -11.36 16.75
N ALA A 155 30.66 -10.10 16.68
CA ALA A 155 31.47 -8.97 16.22
C ALA A 155 31.66 -7.95 17.34
N ARG A 156 32.90 -7.49 17.53
CA ARG A 156 33.25 -6.40 18.46
C ARG A 156 33.77 -5.20 17.67
N ASN A 157 33.33 -4.00 18.03
CA ASN A 157 33.93 -2.77 17.53
C ASN A 157 35.38 -2.68 18.02
N SER A 158 36.36 -2.42 17.14
CA SER A 158 37.77 -2.26 17.50
C SER A 158 38.06 -1.10 18.46
N ALA A 159 37.12 -0.18 18.65
CA ALA A 159 37.18 0.86 19.68
C ALA A 159 36.60 0.43 21.04
N SER A 160 36.00 -0.75 21.15
CA SER A 160 35.43 -1.31 22.38
C SER A 160 36.28 -2.48 22.87
N THR A 161 36.53 -2.52 24.18
CA THR A 161 37.06 -3.69 24.89
C THR A 161 35.97 -4.48 25.62
N ASP A 162 34.73 -3.98 25.62
CA ASP A 162 33.61 -4.52 26.39
C ASP A 162 32.91 -5.67 25.65
N ALA A 163 33.10 -6.89 26.15
CA ALA A 163 32.49 -8.10 25.62
C ALA A 163 30.95 -8.14 25.77
N SER A 164 30.36 -7.33 26.64
CA SER A 164 28.89 -7.19 26.73
C SER A 164 28.30 -6.34 25.59
N SER A 165 29.14 -5.61 24.85
CA SER A 165 28.75 -4.84 23.66
C SER A 165 28.87 -5.62 22.33
N ASP A 166 29.18 -6.92 22.40
CA ASP A 166 29.41 -7.75 21.21
C ASP A 166 28.11 -8.12 20.50
N ALA A 167 28.08 -7.93 19.18
CA ALA A 167 26.91 -8.21 18.35
C ALA A 167 27.00 -9.61 17.72
N LEU A 168 26.06 -10.50 18.05
CA LEU A 168 25.95 -11.82 17.42
C LEU A 168 25.81 -11.67 15.89
N GLN A 169 26.57 -12.45 15.12
CA GLN A 169 26.61 -12.37 13.65
C GLN A 169 26.10 -13.65 12.98
N ALA A 170 26.53 -14.81 13.48
CA ALA A 170 26.17 -16.12 12.92
C ALA A 170 26.42 -17.27 13.91
N TRP A 171 25.68 -18.38 13.77
CA TRP A 171 25.93 -19.63 14.51
C TRP A 171 25.30 -20.83 13.78
N LEU A 172 25.76 -22.04 14.11
CA LEU A 172 25.14 -23.28 13.67
C LEU A 172 24.30 -23.87 14.80
N THR A 173 23.10 -24.36 14.48
CA THR A 173 22.26 -25.14 15.39
C THR A 173 22.19 -26.56 14.85
N PRO A 174 22.88 -27.54 15.47
CA PRO A 174 22.95 -28.90 14.95
C PRO A 174 21.65 -29.66 15.16
N ALA A 175 21.43 -30.66 14.33
CA ALA A 175 20.29 -31.57 14.37
C ALA A 175 19.95 -32.11 15.79
N ARG A 176 20.97 -32.37 16.64
CA ARG A 176 20.78 -32.89 18.01
C ARG A 176 20.08 -31.94 18.98
N LEU A 177 20.06 -30.63 18.71
CA LEU A 177 19.33 -29.65 19.55
C LEU A 177 17.87 -29.50 19.14
N VAL A 178 17.46 -30.14 18.04
CA VAL A 178 16.08 -30.22 17.59
C VAL A 178 15.51 -31.59 17.96
N SER A 179 14.28 -31.61 18.49
CA SER A 179 13.65 -32.86 18.93
C SER A 179 13.57 -33.88 17.80
N GLN A 180 13.68 -35.18 18.15
CA GLN A 180 13.57 -36.24 17.16
C GLN A 180 12.21 -36.21 16.45
N GLU A 181 11.14 -35.88 17.18
CA GLU A 181 9.80 -35.68 16.62
C GLU A 181 9.76 -34.60 15.54
N ALA A 182 10.32 -33.41 15.79
CA ALA A 182 10.36 -32.33 14.80
C ALA A 182 11.23 -32.68 13.58
N ARG A 183 12.33 -33.43 13.78
CA ARG A 183 13.14 -33.94 12.67
C ARG A 183 12.39 -34.96 11.82
N THR A 184 11.64 -35.88 12.45
CA THR A 184 10.78 -36.83 11.74
C THR A 184 9.65 -36.11 10.99
N GLN A 185 8.93 -35.19 11.62
CA GLN A 185 7.88 -34.40 10.98
C GLN A 185 8.39 -33.59 9.77
N LEU A 186 9.60 -33.01 9.86
CA LEU A 186 10.20 -32.31 8.73
C LEU A 186 10.59 -33.27 7.61
N GLN A 187 11.14 -34.44 7.93
CA GLN A 187 11.47 -35.46 6.93
C GLN A 187 10.21 -35.93 6.19
N GLU A 188 9.14 -36.28 6.91
CA GLU A 188 7.87 -36.71 6.33
C GLU A 188 7.24 -35.63 5.44
N ALA A 189 7.21 -34.37 5.92
CA ALA A 189 6.67 -33.25 5.15
C ALA A 189 7.54 -32.91 3.92
N ALA A 190 8.87 -33.06 4.02
CA ALA A 190 9.79 -32.89 2.90
C ALA A 190 9.66 -34.04 1.88
N ASP A 191 9.55 -35.29 2.32
CA ASP A 191 9.38 -36.45 1.44
C ASP A 191 8.05 -36.40 0.69
N ALA A 192 6.97 -35.97 1.33
CA ALA A 192 5.69 -35.69 0.66
C ALA A 192 5.81 -34.54 -0.37
N ALA A 193 6.57 -33.49 -0.05
CA ALA A 193 6.81 -32.35 -0.94
C ALA A 193 7.76 -32.68 -2.11
N MET A 194 8.71 -33.60 -1.92
CA MET A 194 9.57 -34.14 -2.98
C MET A 194 8.76 -35.10 -3.88
N GLY A 195 8.03 -36.02 -3.25
CA GLY A 195 7.30 -37.10 -3.91
C GLY A 195 8.11 -38.40 -4.06
N PRO A 196 7.55 -39.39 -4.78
CA PRO A 196 8.22 -40.65 -5.09
C PRO A 196 9.48 -40.43 -5.93
N SER A 197 10.58 -41.14 -5.65
CA SER A 197 11.88 -40.92 -6.31
C SER A 197 11.85 -41.12 -7.82
N GLU A 198 11.04 -42.05 -8.31
CA GLU A 198 10.79 -42.30 -9.74
C GLU A 198 10.08 -41.13 -10.46
N SER A 199 9.50 -40.20 -9.70
CA SER A 199 8.80 -39.00 -10.20
C SER A 199 9.56 -37.70 -9.96
N ILE A 200 10.80 -37.77 -9.45
CA ILE A 200 11.65 -36.59 -9.21
C ILE A 200 12.61 -36.39 -10.39
N THR A 201 12.84 -35.12 -10.76
CA THR A 201 13.92 -34.75 -11.67
C THR A 201 14.76 -33.59 -11.11
N LEU A 202 16.03 -33.55 -11.56
CA LEU A 202 16.99 -32.49 -11.22
C LEU A 202 16.61 -31.11 -11.80
N GLU A 203 15.85 -31.10 -12.88
CA GLU A 203 15.35 -29.88 -13.52
C GLU A 203 14.00 -29.42 -12.92
N ALA A 204 13.62 -28.17 -13.17
CA ALA A 204 12.30 -27.65 -12.79
C ALA A 204 11.16 -28.38 -13.53
N PRO A 205 9.93 -28.43 -12.99
CA PRO A 205 8.84 -29.12 -13.66
C PRO A 205 8.46 -28.39 -14.97
N VAL A 206 8.10 -29.18 -15.98
CA VAL A 206 7.68 -28.69 -17.29
C VAL A 206 6.18 -28.93 -17.44
N ARG A 207 5.49 -27.94 -18.03
CA ARG A 207 4.08 -28.06 -18.39
C ARG A 207 3.94 -28.61 -19.81
N ASP A 208 3.17 -29.67 -19.99
CA ASP A 208 2.86 -30.24 -21.31
C ASP A 208 1.84 -29.37 -22.09
N ALA A 209 1.46 -29.82 -23.29
CA ALA A 209 0.54 -29.09 -24.16
C ALA A 209 -0.91 -29.12 -23.64
N GLU A 210 -1.25 -30.17 -22.90
CA GLU A 210 -2.53 -30.45 -22.26
C GLU A 210 -2.71 -29.63 -20.97
N GLY A 211 -1.61 -29.14 -20.38
CA GLY A 211 -1.57 -28.29 -19.21
C GLY A 211 -1.20 -29.00 -17.90
N ASN A 212 -0.78 -30.26 -17.93
CA ASN A 212 -0.31 -31.00 -16.77
C ASN A 212 1.17 -30.68 -16.49
N TRP A 213 1.60 -30.88 -15.25
CA TRP A 213 2.98 -30.68 -14.83
C TRP A 213 3.71 -32.01 -14.64
N SER A 214 4.90 -32.13 -15.21
CA SER A 214 5.77 -33.30 -15.12
C SER A 214 7.20 -32.92 -14.71
N GLY A 215 7.94 -33.85 -14.11
CA GLY A 215 9.26 -33.57 -13.52
C GLY A 215 9.19 -32.73 -12.25
N GLY A 216 10.34 -32.22 -11.80
CA GLY A 216 10.51 -31.46 -10.57
C GLY A 216 10.16 -32.26 -9.30
N LEU A 217 9.82 -31.55 -8.23
CA LEU A 217 9.27 -32.10 -6.99
C LEU A 217 7.73 -32.05 -7.01
N ALA A 218 7.07 -32.90 -6.22
CA ALA A 218 5.61 -32.92 -6.08
C ALA A 218 5.01 -31.55 -5.71
N ILE A 219 5.65 -30.80 -4.82
CA ILE A 219 5.22 -29.45 -4.44
C ILE A 219 5.31 -28.44 -5.60
N GLU A 220 6.21 -28.65 -6.57
CA GLU A 220 6.37 -27.76 -7.72
C GLU A 220 5.31 -28.02 -8.81
N ARG A 221 4.72 -29.23 -8.86
CA ARG A 221 3.70 -29.65 -9.84
C ARG A 221 2.27 -29.15 -9.58
N GLY A 222 2.02 -28.40 -8.50
CA GLY A 222 0.68 -27.88 -8.18
C GLY A 222 0.22 -26.77 -9.12
N ASP A 223 -1.00 -26.88 -9.68
CA ASP A 223 -1.53 -26.02 -10.77
C ASP A 223 -1.43 -24.51 -10.50
N GLY A 224 -0.34 -23.90 -10.98
CA GLY A 224 -0.02 -22.49 -10.73
C GLY A 224 0.18 -22.14 -9.24
N ARG A 225 0.23 -23.14 -8.34
CA ARG A 225 0.36 -22.99 -6.88
C ARG A 225 1.81 -22.85 -6.44
N CYS A 226 2.78 -23.36 -7.19
CA CYS A 226 4.20 -23.18 -6.90
C CYS A 226 4.85 -22.20 -7.87
N LYS A 227 4.67 -20.91 -7.63
CA LYS A 227 5.29 -19.85 -8.43
C LYS A 227 6.68 -19.53 -7.88
N PRO A 228 7.73 -19.56 -8.71
CA PRO A 228 9.05 -19.19 -8.24
C PRO A 228 9.15 -17.67 -8.05
N VAL A 229 10.03 -17.23 -7.16
CA VAL A 229 10.26 -15.82 -6.82
C VAL A 229 10.80 -15.03 -8.03
N LYS A 230 11.55 -15.72 -8.91
CA LYS A 230 11.93 -15.25 -10.25
C LYS A 230 11.71 -16.36 -11.26
N GLU A 231 11.43 -15.98 -12.50
CA GLU A 231 11.44 -16.90 -13.65
C GLU A 231 12.80 -17.65 -13.70
N ASP A 232 12.77 -18.90 -14.13
CA ASP A 232 13.94 -19.81 -14.19
C ASP A 232 14.68 -20.06 -12.86
N THR A 233 14.03 -19.91 -11.70
CA THR A 233 14.60 -20.27 -10.38
C THR A 233 13.73 -21.28 -9.62
N ARG A 234 14.35 -22.17 -8.84
CA ARG A 234 13.66 -23.10 -7.92
C ARG A 234 13.61 -22.54 -6.49
N CYS A 235 13.15 -21.30 -6.38
CA CYS A 235 13.00 -20.54 -5.12
C CYS A 235 11.53 -20.18 -4.91
N TYR A 236 10.88 -20.66 -3.86
CA TYR A 236 9.42 -20.56 -3.68
C TYR A 236 9.05 -20.03 -2.31
N THR A 237 8.30 -18.93 -2.23
CA THR A 237 7.72 -18.47 -0.96
C THR A 237 6.62 -19.45 -0.50
N LEU A 238 6.75 -19.96 0.73
CA LEU A 238 5.79 -20.88 1.36
C LEU A 238 4.85 -20.17 2.34
N ALA A 239 5.27 -19.05 2.92
CA ALA A 239 4.57 -18.31 3.96
C ALA A 239 4.03 -16.94 3.48
N ASN A 240 4.34 -15.86 4.19
CA ASN A 240 3.96 -14.49 3.84
C ASN A 240 4.83 -13.92 2.70
N SER A 241 4.30 -13.01 1.89
CA SER A 241 5.07 -12.24 0.91
C SER A 241 4.80 -10.74 1.01
N TYR A 242 5.82 -9.94 0.67
CA TYR A 242 5.75 -8.47 0.65
C TYR A 242 5.68 -7.96 -0.79
N GLN A 243 4.75 -7.03 -1.06
CA GLN A 243 4.59 -6.36 -2.35
C GLN A 243 5.12 -4.93 -2.23
N SER A 244 6.44 -4.75 -2.43
CA SER A 244 7.13 -3.48 -2.17
C SER A 244 6.53 -2.26 -2.89
N GLN A 245 5.95 -2.44 -4.09
CA GLN A 245 5.27 -1.36 -4.82
C GLN A 245 4.01 -0.82 -4.13
N LYS A 246 3.41 -1.57 -3.21
CA LYS A 246 2.19 -1.20 -2.48
C LYS A 246 2.42 -1.04 -0.97
N GLY A 247 3.63 -1.33 -0.48
CA GLY A 247 3.92 -1.40 0.95
C GLY A 247 3.12 -2.47 1.72
N ILE A 248 2.47 -3.44 1.05
CA ILE A 248 1.61 -4.43 1.73
C ILE A 248 2.29 -5.78 1.88
N TRP A 249 1.98 -6.51 2.96
CA TRP A 249 2.27 -7.93 3.08
C TRP A 249 1.04 -8.74 3.52
N SER A 250 1.06 -10.02 3.18
CA SER A 250 -0.02 -10.99 3.40
C SER A 250 0.55 -12.40 3.30
N PRO A 251 -0.22 -13.46 3.62
CA PRO A 251 0.05 -14.79 3.09
C PRO A 251 0.29 -14.74 1.58
N ALA A 252 1.26 -15.50 1.07
CA ALA A 252 1.61 -15.47 -0.34
C ALA A 252 0.42 -15.89 -1.23
N GLN A 253 0.33 -15.31 -2.45
CA GLN A 253 -0.77 -15.58 -3.38
C GLN A 253 -0.98 -17.09 -3.64
N THR A 254 0.11 -17.84 -3.65
CA THR A 254 0.20 -19.30 -3.80
C THR A 254 -0.56 -20.06 -2.70
N SER A 255 -0.59 -19.51 -1.49
CA SER A 255 -1.26 -20.05 -0.30
C SER A 255 -2.73 -19.65 -0.18
N LYS A 256 -3.32 -18.99 -1.20
CA LYS A 256 -4.74 -18.60 -1.19
C LYS A 256 -5.67 -19.83 -1.14
N VAL A 257 -6.60 -19.86 -0.20
CA VAL A 257 -7.63 -20.90 -0.09
C VAL A 257 -8.91 -20.44 -0.80
N ASN A 258 -9.57 -21.34 -1.55
CA ASN A 258 -10.81 -21.06 -2.27
C ASN A 258 -11.92 -22.03 -1.81
N GLY A 259 -12.30 -21.97 -0.53
CA GLY A 259 -13.23 -22.92 0.11
C GLY A 259 -12.47 -23.95 0.94
N SER A 260 -11.91 -24.97 0.29
CA SER A 260 -11.09 -26.02 0.92
C SER A 260 -9.60 -25.87 0.59
N PHE A 261 -8.75 -26.55 1.38
CA PHE A 261 -7.35 -26.77 1.03
C PHE A 261 -7.25 -27.79 -0.12
N ASP A 262 -6.40 -27.52 -1.11
CA ASP A 262 -5.90 -28.54 -2.04
C ASP A 262 -4.60 -29.18 -1.53
N ASP A 263 -4.13 -30.24 -2.21
CA ASP A 263 -2.93 -30.98 -1.83
C ASP A 263 -1.67 -30.09 -1.74
N ASN A 264 -1.57 -29.05 -2.58
CA ASN A 264 -0.47 -28.10 -2.52
C ASN A 264 -0.58 -27.19 -1.30
N ASN A 265 -1.79 -26.75 -0.94
CA ASN A 265 -2.03 -26.05 0.31
C ASN A 265 -1.70 -26.92 1.53
N LEU A 266 -2.03 -28.22 1.52
CA LEU A 266 -1.69 -29.16 2.59
C LEU A 266 -0.18 -29.38 2.70
N MET A 267 0.53 -29.68 1.60
CA MET A 267 1.99 -29.77 1.57
C MET A 267 2.65 -28.50 2.12
N ARG A 268 2.21 -27.32 1.67
CA ARG A 268 2.70 -26.02 2.17
C ARG A 268 2.45 -25.83 3.65
N ARG A 269 1.25 -26.15 4.14
CA ARG A 269 0.90 -26.03 5.57
C ARG A 269 1.78 -26.94 6.41
N ASN A 270 1.94 -28.20 6.01
CA ASN A 270 2.72 -29.19 6.74
C ASN A 270 4.20 -28.80 6.79
N LEU A 271 4.78 -28.32 5.68
CA LEU A 271 6.15 -27.78 5.67
C LEU A 271 6.32 -26.56 6.57
N ASN A 272 5.40 -25.58 6.53
CA ASN A 272 5.49 -24.40 7.41
C ASN A 272 5.45 -24.79 8.90
N ILE A 273 4.61 -25.77 9.27
CA ILE A 273 4.51 -26.27 10.65
C ILE A 273 5.77 -27.06 11.04
N ALA A 274 6.22 -28.00 10.19
CA ALA A 274 7.33 -28.89 10.49
C ALA A 274 8.72 -28.22 10.46
N VAL A 275 8.88 -27.13 9.70
CA VAL A 275 10.10 -26.31 9.73
C VAL A 275 10.19 -25.47 11.00
N ALA A 276 9.07 -24.94 11.51
CA ALA A 276 9.07 -23.94 12.59
C ALA A 276 9.80 -24.31 13.92
N PRO A 277 9.91 -25.59 14.35
CA PRO A 277 10.70 -25.95 15.53
C PRO A 277 12.20 -25.63 15.40
N PHE A 278 12.75 -25.64 14.19
CA PHE A 278 14.17 -25.45 13.92
C PHE A 278 14.65 -24.01 14.18
N PRO A 279 14.05 -22.95 13.57
CA PRO A 279 14.36 -21.58 13.93
C PRO A 279 14.05 -21.30 15.40
N LYS A 280 12.98 -21.88 15.96
CA LYS A 280 12.65 -21.73 17.39
C LYS A 280 13.76 -22.30 18.29
N ALA A 281 14.27 -23.49 18.01
CA ALA A 281 15.40 -24.09 18.72
C ALA A 281 16.70 -23.30 18.52
N ALA A 282 16.93 -22.77 17.32
CA ALA A 282 18.07 -21.93 17.04
C ALA A 282 18.03 -20.60 17.82
N MET A 283 16.85 -20.00 17.99
CA MET A 283 16.66 -18.81 18.84
C MET A 283 17.00 -19.08 20.31
N GLN A 284 16.81 -20.30 20.82
CA GLN A 284 17.20 -20.65 22.21
C GLN A 284 18.73 -20.68 22.41
N GLN A 285 19.53 -20.57 21.35
CA GLN A 285 20.99 -20.45 21.48
C GLN A 285 21.50 -19.01 21.52
N MET A 286 20.70 -18.00 21.16
CA MET A 286 21.15 -16.60 21.16
C MET A 286 21.17 -16.01 22.59
N PRO A 287 21.86 -14.88 22.81
CA PRO A 287 21.80 -14.16 24.09
C PRO A 287 20.37 -13.88 24.53
N GLU A 288 20.07 -14.15 25.80
CA GLU A 288 18.71 -14.06 26.35
C GLU A 288 18.09 -12.66 26.18
N SER A 289 18.90 -11.60 26.33
CA SER A 289 18.48 -10.22 26.05
C SER A 289 18.04 -10.04 24.60
N THR A 290 18.87 -10.41 23.62
CA THR A 290 18.55 -10.33 22.18
C THR A 290 17.31 -11.16 21.83
N ARG A 291 17.15 -12.35 22.43
CA ARG A 291 15.96 -13.19 22.25
C ARG A 291 14.71 -12.47 22.74
N LYS A 292 14.78 -11.91 23.96
CA LYS A 292 13.67 -11.18 24.58
C LYS A 292 13.32 -9.90 23.83
N ASP A 293 14.31 -9.13 23.37
CA ASP A 293 14.07 -7.90 22.60
C ASP A 293 13.30 -8.22 21.29
N ILE A 294 13.67 -9.30 20.59
CA ILE A 294 12.97 -9.77 19.38
C ILE A 294 11.54 -10.25 19.71
N GLU A 295 11.35 -10.95 20.84
CA GLU A 295 10.04 -11.43 21.30
C GLU A 295 9.11 -10.28 21.70
N ASP A 296 9.57 -9.36 22.54
CA ASP A 296 8.82 -8.19 23.00
C ASP A 296 8.45 -7.27 21.82
N HIS A 297 9.39 -6.99 20.91
CA HIS A 297 9.14 -6.19 19.70
C HIS A 297 8.13 -6.84 18.75
N THR A 298 8.23 -8.17 18.55
CA THR A 298 7.27 -8.95 17.74
C THR A 298 5.87 -8.96 18.37
N SER A 299 5.80 -9.10 19.69
CA SER A 299 4.54 -9.04 20.44
C SER A 299 3.91 -7.64 20.38
N MET A 300 4.71 -6.58 20.51
CA MET A 300 4.27 -5.19 20.43
C MET A 300 3.63 -4.87 19.07
N LEU A 301 4.27 -5.29 17.98
CA LEU A 301 3.78 -5.08 16.62
C LEU A 301 2.68 -6.07 16.19
N ASN A 302 2.26 -6.99 17.06
CA ASN A 302 1.30 -8.07 16.77
C ASN A 302 1.67 -8.86 15.49
N ILE A 303 2.97 -9.16 15.33
CA ILE A 303 3.48 -9.93 14.19
C ILE A 303 3.03 -11.41 14.32
N PRO A 304 2.41 -12.00 13.29
CA PRO A 304 1.88 -13.36 13.34
C PRO A 304 3.01 -14.38 13.36
N ALA A 305 2.99 -15.27 14.37
CA ALA A 305 3.94 -16.36 14.49
C ALA A 305 3.81 -17.35 13.33
N LEU A 306 4.91 -17.61 12.64
CA LEU A 306 4.91 -18.48 11.46
C LEU A 306 4.99 -19.97 11.84
N GLY A 307 3.97 -20.74 11.43
CA GLY A 307 3.92 -22.20 11.56
C GLY A 307 3.52 -22.68 12.96
N LEU A 308 4.28 -22.29 13.99
CA LEU A 308 4.05 -22.68 15.38
C LEU A 308 4.07 -21.49 16.34
N PRO A 309 3.32 -21.56 17.47
CA PRO A 309 3.38 -20.57 18.54
C PRO A 309 4.81 -20.34 19.06
N GLY A 310 5.18 -19.06 19.21
CA GLY A 310 6.49 -18.64 19.69
C GLY A 310 7.61 -18.62 18.64
N ASN A 311 7.32 -18.80 17.34
CA ASN A 311 8.25 -18.39 16.28
C ASN A 311 8.11 -16.87 16.04
N THR A 312 8.88 -16.08 16.78
CA THR A 312 8.79 -14.60 16.80
C THR A 312 9.81 -13.92 15.88
N ALA A 313 10.97 -14.53 15.62
CA ALA A 313 12.01 -13.89 14.81
C ALA A 313 11.65 -13.75 13.32
N HIS A 314 10.91 -14.69 12.73
CA HIS A 314 10.80 -14.83 11.26
C HIS A 314 9.37 -14.61 10.74
N ASN A 315 9.23 -13.72 9.77
CA ASN A 315 7.93 -13.34 9.20
C ASN A 315 7.57 -14.16 7.95
N THR A 316 8.55 -14.78 7.29
CA THR A 316 8.35 -15.57 6.07
C THR A 316 9.26 -16.80 6.02
N LEU A 317 8.95 -17.70 5.08
CA LEU A 317 9.63 -18.94 4.76
C LEU A 317 9.70 -19.08 3.24
N GLN A 318 10.90 -19.36 2.72
CA GLN A 318 11.17 -19.70 1.33
C GLN A 318 11.81 -21.09 1.23
N LEU A 319 11.31 -21.90 0.29
CA LEU A 319 11.90 -23.16 -0.11
C LEU A 319 12.84 -22.92 -1.30
N ASN A 320 14.10 -23.31 -1.16
CA ASN A 320 15.06 -23.38 -2.25
C ASN A 320 15.37 -24.84 -2.57
N VAL A 321 15.19 -25.25 -3.83
CA VAL A 321 15.52 -26.62 -4.30
C VAL A 321 16.83 -26.59 -5.07
N ALA A 322 17.84 -27.26 -4.54
CA ALA A 322 19.19 -27.33 -5.09
C ALA A 322 19.48 -28.77 -5.57
N PRO A 323 19.39 -29.07 -6.88
CA PRO A 323 19.81 -30.36 -7.42
C PRO A 323 21.31 -30.56 -7.26
N ALA A 324 21.73 -31.81 -7.03
CA ALA A 324 23.14 -32.18 -7.06
C ALA A 324 23.75 -31.93 -8.45
N GLN A 325 25.07 -31.74 -8.49
CA GLN A 325 25.85 -31.52 -9.71
C GLN A 325 26.86 -32.66 -9.92
N PRO A 326 27.26 -32.95 -11.17
CA PRO A 326 28.33 -33.91 -11.43
C PRO A 326 29.68 -33.34 -10.97
N TYR A 327 30.62 -34.23 -10.65
CA TYR A 327 32.00 -33.84 -10.34
C TYR A 327 32.62 -33.02 -11.47
N GLY A 328 33.32 -31.93 -11.12
CA GLY A 328 33.96 -31.04 -12.11
C GLY A 328 32.99 -30.15 -12.90
N SER A 329 31.70 -30.10 -12.55
CA SER A 329 30.73 -29.21 -13.20
C SER A 329 31.08 -27.73 -13.01
N GLU A 330 31.13 -26.97 -14.10
CA GLU A 330 31.19 -25.50 -14.07
C GLU A 330 29.83 -24.87 -13.68
N LYS A 331 28.74 -25.65 -13.61
CA LYS A 331 27.43 -25.14 -13.18
C LYS A 331 27.47 -24.79 -11.69
N THR A 332 27.13 -23.55 -11.40
CA THR A 332 26.98 -23.04 -10.02
C THR A 332 25.54 -23.21 -9.54
N LEU A 333 25.28 -23.01 -8.25
CA LEU A 333 23.89 -22.93 -7.77
C LEU A 333 23.11 -21.75 -8.37
N ALA A 334 23.77 -20.76 -8.98
CA ALA A 334 23.06 -19.70 -9.70
C ALA A 334 22.34 -20.22 -10.96
N ASN A 335 22.71 -21.40 -11.48
CA ASN A 335 22.00 -22.04 -12.59
C ASN A 335 20.60 -22.56 -12.20
N SER A 336 20.35 -22.91 -10.94
CA SER A 336 19.06 -23.42 -10.45
C SER A 336 18.32 -22.44 -9.53
N LEU A 337 19.03 -21.52 -8.89
CA LEU A 337 18.49 -20.60 -7.87
C LEU A 337 18.68 -19.12 -8.27
N GLY A 338 19.22 -18.86 -9.46
CA GLY A 338 19.51 -17.52 -9.97
C GLY A 338 20.39 -16.72 -9.01
N PHE A 339 19.98 -15.48 -8.73
CA PHE A 339 20.63 -14.60 -7.76
C PHE A 339 20.88 -15.27 -6.40
N TYR A 340 19.93 -16.07 -5.90
CA TYR A 340 20.01 -16.72 -4.59
C TYR A 340 21.00 -17.90 -4.52
N GLY A 341 21.56 -18.30 -5.66
CA GLY A 341 22.61 -19.33 -5.75
C GLY A 341 24.03 -18.76 -5.82
N GLY A 342 24.20 -17.45 -5.98
CA GLY A 342 25.50 -16.77 -6.04
C GLY A 342 25.90 -16.11 -4.72
N ASN A 343 26.97 -15.32 -4.74
CA ASN A 343 27.30 -14.41 -3.64
C ASN A 343 26.32 -13.21 -3.66
N HIS A 344 25.53 -13.05 -2.60
CA HIS A 344 24.52 -12.00 -2.49
C HIS A 344 24.34 -11.57 -1.04
N ASN A 345 23.58 -10.49 -0.83
CA ASN A 345 23.04 -10.15 0.47
C ASN A 345 21.54 -9.82 0.33
N ASP A 346 20.77 -10.15 1.36
CA ASP A 346 19.34 -9.91 1.40
C ASP A 346 19.07 -8.51 1.94
N ASN A 347 19.27 -7.50 1.06
CA ASN A 347 19.17 -6.07 1.38
C ASN A 347 17.75 -5.55 1.72
N LYS A 348 16.88 -6.46 2.15
CA LYS A 348 15.53 -6.23 2.65
C LYS A 348 15.27 -6.90 4.00
N ASP A 349 16.25 -7.62 4.56
CA ASP A 349 16.17 -8.18 5.91
C ASP A 349 16.39 -7.10 6.97
N SER A 350 15.73 -7.26 8.13
CA SER A 350 15.92 -6.40 9.29
C SER A 350 17.34 -6.54 9.86
N PRO A 351 18.05 -5.43 10.15
CA PRO A 351 19.40 -5.50 10.73
C PRO A 351 19.43 -6.02 12.17
N ALA A 352 18.29 -6.04 12.86
CA ALA A 352 18.16 -6.49 14.25
C ALA A 352 17.70 -7.96 14.39
N ARG A 353 17.52 -8.67 13.28
CA ARG A 353 17.01 -10.05 13.24
C ARG A 353 17.94 -10.94 12.40
N PHE A 354 17.74 -12.25 12.49
CA PHE A 354 18.56 -13.26 11.82
C PHE A 354 17.75 -14.05 10.79
N THR A 355 18.44 -14.47 9.74
CA THR A 355 17.96 -15.42 8.75
C THR A 355 18.42 -16.82 9.13
N ASN A 356 17.49 -17.76 9.07
CA ASN A 356 17.65 -19.16 9.46
C ASN A 356 17.49 -20.06 8.24
N MET A 357 18.47 -20.93 7.98
CA MET A 357 18.45 -21.90 6.89
C MET A 357 18.50 -23.32 7.45
N VAL A 358 17.43 -24.10 7.23
CA VAL A 358 17.34 -25.51 7.60
C VAL A 358 17.50 -26.39 6.37
N MET A 359 18.28 -27.45 6.49
CA MET A 359 18.59 -28.36 5.38
C MET A 359 17.80 -29.67 5.50
N CYS A 360 17.15 -30.09 4.42
CA CYS A 360 16.56 -31.42 4.28
C CYS A 360 16.85 -31.94 2.87
N SER A 361 17.78 -32.87 2.75
CA SER A 361 18.32 -33.33 1.46
C SER A 361 18.08 -34.82 1.28
N ARG A 362 17.59 -35.21 0.10
CA ARG A 362 17.65 -36.58 -0.39
C ARG A 362 18.92 -36.65 -1.23
N LEU A 363 19.99 -37.19 -0.65
CA LEU A 363 21.31 -37.31 -1.28
C LEU A 363 21.91 -38.67 -0.90
N PRO A 364 22.58 -39.39 -1.80
CA PRO A 364 23.37 -40.56 -1.44
C PRO A 364 24.50 -40.20 -0.47
N ASP A 365 24.83 -41.06 0.49
CA ASP A 365 25.84 -40.81 1.53
C ASP A 365 27.25 -40.52 0.99
N THR A 366 27.53 -40.92 -0.26
CA THR A 366 28.80 -40.67 -0.95
C THR A 366 28.90 -39.26 -1.54
N TYR A 367 27.80 -38.51 -1.61
CA TYR A 367 27.79 -37.18 -2.22
C TYR A 367 28.33 -36.13 -1.25
N THR A 368 29.01 -35.13 -1.77
CA THR A 368 29.42 -34.00 -0.94
C THR A 368 28.20 -33.22 -0.46
N LEU A 369 28.13 -33.01 0.84
CA LEU A 369 27.20 -32.06 1.44
C LEU A 369 27.74 -30.65 1.13
N GLY A 370 27.13 -29.93 0.18
CA GLY A 370 27.58 -28.57 -0.18
C GLY A 370 27.71 -27.63 1.04
N LYS A 371 28.37 -26.49 0.88
CA LYS A 371 28.74 -25.57 1.97
C LYS A 371 27.98 -24.26 1.89
N PHE A 372 27.87 -23.53 3.00
CA PHE A 372 27.39 -22.16 3.04
C PHE A 372 28.46 -21.24 3.61
N HIS A 373 28.79 -20.17 2.90
CA HIS A 373 29.92 -19.29 3.20
C HIS A 373 29.44 -17.89 3.55
N ILE A 374 30.11 -17.25 4.51
CA ILE A 374 29.97 -15.81 4.80
C ILE A 374 31.36 -15.18 4.67
N PRO A 375 31.78 -14.77 3.45
CA PRO A 375 33.18 -14.40 3.18
C PRO A 375 33.76 -13.30 4.08
N ARG A 376 32.95 -12.33 4.53
CA ARG A 376 33.39 -11.27 5.47
C ARG A 376 33.88 -11.80 6.81
N LEU A 377 33.22 -12.82 7.33
CA LEU A 377 33.55 -13.42 8.61
C LEU A 377 34.66 -14.47 8.45
N GLY A 378 35.07 -14.81 7.23
CA GLY A 378 36.05 -15.86 6.97
C GLY A 378 35.56 -17.26 7.35
N ILE A 379 34.24 -17.51 7.33
CA ILE A 379 33.64 -18.75 7.82
C ILE A 379 32.79 -19.48 6.79
N TYR A 380 32.60 -20.79 7.02
CA TYR A 380 31.58 -21.59 6.36
C TYR A 380 30.90 -22.59 7.32
N PHE A 381 29.69 -23.02 6.95
CA PHE A 381 28.95 -24.13 7.55
C PHE A 381 28.85 -25.29 6.56
N MET A 382 28.89 -26.53 7.07
CA MET A 382 28.54 -27.72 6.30
C MET A 382 27.01 -27.90 6.28
N LEU A 383 26.42 -28.16 5.10
CA LEU A 383 24.97 -28.27 4.96
C LEU A 383 24.47 -29.71 5.19
N ARG A 384 24.63 -30.20 6.43
CA ARG A 384 24.13 -31.52 6.87
C ARG A 384 22.60 -31.47 7.05
N ASN A 385 21.92 -32.61 6.92
CA ASN A 385 20.48 -32.67 7.14
C ASN A 385 20.12 -32.31 8.60
N PHE A 386 19.04 -31.57 8.76
CA PHE A 386 18.49 -31.07 10.03
C PHE A 386 19.37 -30.07 10.80
N ASP A 387 20.59 -29.79 10.34
CA ASP A 387 21.33 -28.62 10.80
C ASP A 387 20.61 -27.33 10.36
N SER A 388 20.79 -26.28 11.14
CA SER A 388 20.15 -24.99 10.96
C SER A 388 21.18 -23.87 11.10
N ALA A 389 21.56 -23.27 9.98
CA ALA A 389 22.52 -22.17 9.91
C ALA A 389 21.80 -20.84 10.16
N ASN A 390 22.35 -20.01 11.05
CA ASN A 390 21.77 -18.73 11.46
C ASN A 390 22.77 -17.61 11.20
N PHE A 391 22.33 -16.51 10.59
CA PHE A 391 23.21 -15.41 10.21
C PHE A 391 22.42 -14.12 9.93
N CYS A 392 23.07 -12.96 9.99
CA CYS A 392 22.47 -11.73 9.48
C CYS A 392 22.49 -11.73 7.93
N GLY A 393 21.31 -11.76 7.28
CA GLY A 393 21.16 -11.80 5.82
C GLY A 393 21.75 -10.61 5.06
N LEU A 394 22.03 -9.50 5.76
CA LEU A 394 22.69 -8.31 5.22
C LEU A 394 24.19 -8.51 4.92
N ASN A 395 24.83 -9.52 5.53
CA ASN A 395 26.19 -9.93 5.16
C ASN A 395 26.17 -10.59 3.78
N TYR A 396 27.24 -10.37 3.00
CA TYR A 396 27.42 -11.13 1.77
C TYR A 396 27.64 -12.61 2.08
N HIS A 397 26.89 -13.47 1.42
CA HIS A 397 26.85 -14.90 1.67
C HIS A 397 26.43 -15.68 0.40
N GLY A 398 26.63 -17.00 0.44
CA GLY A 398 26.21 -17.89 -0.64
C GLY A 398 26.56 -19.34 -0.35
N ARG A 399 26.24 -20.24 -1.28
CA ARG A 399 26.36 -21.70 -1.07
C ARG A 399 26.93 -22.43 -2.29
N THR A 400 27.53 -23.58 -2.05
CA THR A 400 27.94 -24.55 -3.09
C THR A 400 26.93 -25.70 -3.20
N PRO A 401 26.75 -26.29 -4.39
CA PRO A 401 25.82 -27.39 -4.60
C PRO A 401 26.27 -28.66 -3.86
N PRO A 402 25.37 -29.64 -3.64
CA PRO A 402 25.81 -31.02 -3.47
C PRO A 402 26.50 -31.51 -4.75
N ILE A 403 27.60 -32.25 -4.65
CA ILE A 403 28.36 -32.75 -5.81
C ILE A 403 28.54 -34.26 -5.70
N ALA A 404 28.22 -34.98 -6.78
CA ALA A 404 28.43 -36.41 -6.91
C ALA A 404 29.93 -36.77 -6.94
N PRO A 405 30.33 -37.99 -6.53
CA PRO A 405 31.71 -38.46 -6.65
C PRO A 405 32.25 -38.42 -8.10
N GLN A 406 33.57 -38.38 -8.25
CA GLN A 406 34.21 -38.46 -9.55
C GLN A 406 33.86 -39.77 -10.27
N GLY A 407 33.37 -39.66 -11.51
CA GLY A 407 32.97 -40.81 -12.33
C GLY A 407 31.60 -41.41 -11.98
N VAL A 408 30.82 -40.77 -11.10
CA VAL A 408 29.46 -41.21 -10.73
C VAL A 408 28.43 -40.24 -11.33
N ASP A 409 27.46 -40.78 -12.06
CA ASP A 409 26.33 -40.01 -12.57
C ASP A 409 25.45 -39.47 -11.44
N VAL A 410 24.85 -38.29 -11.68
CA VAL A 410 23.96 -37.66 -10.70
C VAL A 410 22.63 -38.44 -10.65
N ALA A 411 22.29 -38.99 -9.48
CA ALA A 411 21.00 -39.65 -9.28
C ALA A 411 19.85 -38.65 -9.47
N ASN A 412 18.80 -39.03 -10.20
CA ASN A 412 17.73 -38.11 -10.61
C ASN A 412 16.96 -37.47 -9.43
N ASP A 413 16.93 -38.14 -8.27
CA ASP A 413 16.31 -37.67 -7.04
C ASP A 413 17.29 -37.01 -6.05
N ALA A 414 18.58 -36.87 -6.41
CA ALA A 414 19.59 -36.22 -5.58
C ALA A 414 19.37 -34.70 -5.52
N SER A 415 18.57 -34.26 -4.54
CA SER A 415 18.19 -32.86 -4.36
C SER A 415 18.16 -32.44 -2.89
N ARG A 416 18.64 -31.23 -2.63
CA ARG A 416 18.52 -30.56 -1.32
C ARG A 416 17.37 -29.58 -1.33
N MET A 417 16.39 -29.78 -0.44
CA MET A 417 15.49 -28.72 -0.01
C MET A 417 16.18 -27.91 1.08
N THR A 418 16.20 -26.58 0.93
CA THR A 418 16.67 -25.66 1.96
C THR A 418 15.52 -24.72 2.33
N PHE A 419 15.14 -24.73 3.60
CA PHE A 419 14.06 -23.94 4.16
C PHE A 419 14.64 -22.69 4.80
N ILE A 420 14.39 -21.53 4.20
CA ILE A 420 14.95 -20.25 4.61
C ILE A 420 13.85 -19.44 5.29
N SER A 421 13.89 -19.40 6.63
CA SER A 421 13.04 -18.49 7.41
C SER A 421 13.79 -17.18 7.56
N TYR A 422 13.21 -16.07 7.12
CA TYR A 422 13.90 -14.76 7.17
C TYR A 422 12.97 -13.63 7.65
N PRO A 423 13.55 -12.50 8.09
CA PRO A 423 12.81 -11.37 8.62
C PRO A 423 12.92 -10.14 7.73
N PRO A 424 12.10 -10.00 6.67
CA PRO A 424 12.06 -8.77 5.90
C PRO A 424 11.79 -7.57 6.83
N GLU A 425 12.64 -6.55 6.80
CA GLU A 425 12.54 -5.28 7.55
C GLU A 425 11.09 -4.75 7.55
N GLN A 426 10.49 -4.74 6.36
CA GLN A 426 9.13 -4.23 6.11
C GLN A 426 8.01 -5.08 6.75
N MET A 427 8.31 -6.29 7.24
CA MET A 427 7.40 -7.12 8.05
C MET A 427 7.84 -7.17 9.52
N GLY A 428 9.13 -7.39 9.77
CA GLY A 428 9.73 -7.57 11.09
C GLY A 428 9.75 -6.30 11.94
N ASP A 429 9.73 -5.14 11.29
CA ASP A 429 9.86 -3.84 11.94
C ASP A 429 8.58 -2.98 11.75
N GLY A 430 7.43 -3.60 11.40
CA GLY A 430 6.10 -2.98 11.41
C GLY A 430 5.79 -2.00 10.27
N LEU A 431 6.78 -1.68 9.42
CA LEU A 431 6.71 -0.63 8.41
C LEU A 431 5.72 -0.91 7.24
N GLY A 432 5.33 -2.17 7.03
CA GLY A 432 4.44 -2.59 5.96
C GLY A 432 2.98 -2.78 6.42
N HIS A 433 2.03 -2.45 5.55
CA HIS A 433 0.61 -2.67 5.79
C HIS A 433 0.25 -4.17 5.79
N VAL A 434 -0.39 -4.66 6.84
CA VAL A 434 -0.89 -6.04 6.94
C VAL A 434 -2.25 -6.15 6.25
N VAL A 435 -2.44 -7.13 5.36
CA VAL A 435 -3.77 -7.46 4.83
C VAL A 435 -4.52 -8.34 5.84
N VAL A 436 -5.59 -7.80 6.43
CA VAL A 436 -6.35 -8.45 7.52
C VAL A 436 -7.54 -9.27 6.98
N GLY A 437 -8.19 -8.82 5.92
CA GLY A 437 -9.37 -9.48 5.35
C GLY A 437 -9.80 -8.89 4.02
N ALA A 438 -10.79 -9.50 3.38
CA ALA A 438 -11.43 -8.99 2.18
C ALA A 438 -12.48 -7.91 2.52
N MET A 439 -12.66 -6.96 1.61
CA MET A 439 -13.69 -5.91 1.67
C MET A 439 -14.65 -6.04 0.46
N PRO A 440 -15.95 -5.73 0.61
CA PRO A 440 -16.94 -5.91 -0.45
C PRO A 440 -16.88 -4.82 -1.55
N THR A 441 -15.76 -4.10 -1.68
CA THR A 441 -15.63 -2.96 -2.61
C THR A 441 -14.70 -3.30 -3.77
N ALA A 442 -15.05 -2.83 -4.97
CA ALA A 442 -14.21 -3.03 -6.16
C ALA A 442 -12.96 -2.12 -6.20
N LYS A 443 -12.95 -1.02 -5.43
CA LYS A 443 -11.86 -0.01 -5.46
C LYS A 443 -10.72 -0.38 -4.51
N ASP A 444 -11.05 -0.84 -3.31
CA ASP A 444 -10.09 -1.45 -2.39
C ASP A 444 -10.69 -2.77 -1.85
N PRO A 445 -10.27 -3.92 -2.39
CA PRO A 445 -10.89 -5.21 -2.10
C PRO A 445 -10.38 -5.85 -0.79
N VAL A 446 -9.55 -5.14 -0.02
CA VAL A 446 -8.94 -5.65 1.22
C VAL A 446 -8.93 -4.61 2.32
N LEU A 447 -9.11 -5.07 3.56
CA LEU A 447 -8.85 -4.28 4.76
C LEU A 447 -7.37 -4.34 5.08
N LYS A 448 -6.77 -3.18 5.34
CA LYS A 448 -5.34 -3.03 5.67
C LYS A 448 -5.19 -2.48 7.08
N MET A 449 -4.32 -3.08 7.88
CA MET A 449 -3.76 -2.47 9.08
C MET A 449 -2.47 -1.76 8.68
N SER A 450 -2.35 -0.46 8.95
CA SER A 450 -1.17 0.32 8.53
C SER A 450 -0.04 0.30 9.56
N ALA A 451 1.14 0.82 9.20
CA ALA A 451 2.26 0.95 10.14
C ALA A 451 1.86 1.83 11.34
N GLU A 452 1.12 2.91 11.10
CA GLU A 452 0.59 3.83 12.11
C GLU A 452 -0.47 3.19 13.02
N MET A 453 -1.01 2.02 12.66
CA MET A 453 -1.91 1.23 13.52
C MET A 453 -1.16 0.17 14.35
N GLN A 454 0.14 -0.03 14.10
CA GLN A 454 1.00 -1.02 14.77
C GLN A 454 2.06 -0.36 15.65
N HIS A 455 2.54 0.83 15.29
CA HIS A 455 3.62 1.51 16.01
C HIS A 455 3.12 2.37 17.20
N VAL A 456 3.73 2.15 18.37
CA VAL A 456 3.50 2.90 19.61
C VAL A 456 3.63 4.42 19.45
N ASP A 457 4.47 4.90 18.53
CA ASP A 457 4.66 6.32 18.22
C ASP A 457 3.36 7.05 17.82
N TYR A 458 2.35 6.31 17.35
CA TYR A 458 1.05 6.82 16.91
C TYR A 458 -0.08 6.59 17.93
N GLU A 459 0.16 5.90 19.05
CA GLU A 459 -0.83 5.74 20.13
C GLU A 459 -1.20 7.06 20.82
N SER A 460 -0.36 8.09 20.66
CA SER A 460 -0.58 9.40 21.25
C SER A 460 -1.88 10.05 20.75
N ARG A 461 -2.72 10.50 21.69
CA ARG A 461 -3.92 11.31 21.38
C ARG A 461 -3.61 12.64 20.69
N LEU A 462 -2.33 13.03 20.63
CA LEU A 462 -1.83 14.22 19.92
C LEU A 462 -1.60 13.95 18.43
N THR A 463 -1.23 12.73 18.04
CA THR A 463 -1.03 12.30 16.64
C THR A 463 -2.33 11.78 16.03
N ARG A 464 -3.36 12.64 15.96
CA ARG A 464 -4.62 12.27 15.31
C ARG A 464 -4.46 12.20 13.80
N ALA A 465 -4.79 11.05 13.22
CA ALA A 465 -5.01 10.96 11.78
C ALA A 465 -6.10 11.96 11.36
N SER A 466 -5.86 12.68 10.26
CA SER A 466 -6.80 13.65 9.70
C SER A 466 -7.05 13.38 8.22
N THR A 467 -8.20 13.81 7.74
CA THR A 467 -8.63 13.65 6.35
C THR A 467 -9.55 14.82 5.99
N THR A 468 -9.60 15.19 4.71
CA THR A 468 -10.52 16.23 4.21
C THR A 468 -11.96 15.74 4.10
N GLN A 469 -12.20 14.42 4.22
CA GLN A 469 -13.54 13.84 4.19
C GLN A 469 -14.08 13.70 5.62
N ALA A 470 -15.23 14.33 5.88
CA ALA A 470 -15.93 14.20 7.16
C ALA A 470 -16.23 12.73 7.50
N ASN A 471 -16.02 12.36 8.75
CA ASN A 471 -16.09 10.98 9.24
C ASN A 471 -16.73 10.92 10.63
N PHE A 472 -17.48 9.85 10.92
CA PHE A 472 -18.17 9.72 12.20
C PHE A 472 -17.26 9.58 13.41
N ALA A 473 -15.98 9.21 13.27
CA ALA A 473 -15.09 9.07 14.42
C ALA A 473 -14.71 10.44 15.03
N VAL A 474 -14.48 11.45 14.19
CA VAL A 474 -14.13 12.82 14.62
C VAL A 474 -15.33 13.76 14.58
N ASP A 475 -16.10 13.75 13.49
CA ASP A 475 -17.15 14.74 13.22
C ASP A 475 -18.54 14.31 13.73
N GLY A 476 -18.68 13.04 14.17
CA GLY A 476 -19.95 12.49 14.66
C GLY A 476 -20.55 13.26 15.85
N GLN A 477 -19.70 13.84 16.70
CA GLN A 477 -20.07 14.68 17.83
C GLN A 477 -20.79 15.99 17.45
N VAL A 478 -20.75 16.40 16.16
CA VAL A 478 -21.46 17.59 15.66
C VAL A 478 -22.95 17.30 15.45
N VAL A 479 -23.32 16.02 15.26
CA VAL A 479 -24.68 15.58 14.89
C VAL A 479 -25.31 14.60 15.87
N MET A 480 -24.60 14.22 16.94
CA MET A 480 -25.04 13.31 18.00
C MET A 480 -24.53 13.81 19.35
N ASP A 481 -25.30 13.58 20.41
CA ASP A 481 -24.78 13.73 21.77
C ASP A 481 -23.68 12.68 22.06
N VAL A 482 -22.87 12.93 23.09
CA VAL A 482 -21.70 12.09 23.44
C VAL A 482 -22.09 10.62 23.69
N ARG A 483 -23.25 10.36 24.31
CA ARG A 483 -23.72 9.01 24.61
C ARG A 483 -24.13 8.28 23.33
N ALA A 484 -24.94 8.92 22.49
CA ALA A 484 -25.34 8.36 21.20
C ALA A 484 -24.12 8.12 20.28
N HIS A 485 -23.18 9.06 20.23
CA HIS A 485 -21.96 8.97 19.42
C HIS A 485 -21.08 7.79 19.83
N VAL A 486 -20.79 7.62 21.13
CA VAL A 486 -19.96 6.50 21.63
C VAL A 486 -20.68 5.15 21.40
N ILE A 487 -21.98 5.06 21.67
CA ILE A 487 -22.76 3.84 21.42
C ILE A 487 -22.75 3.48 19.92
N PHE A 488 -22.87 4.47 19.04
CA PHE A 488 -22.77 4.25 17.59
C PHE A 488 -21.39 3.70 17.20
N MET A 489 -20.30 4.33 17.65
CA MET A 489 -18.94 3.90 17.32
C MET A 489 -18.62 2.49 17.85
N ALA A 490 -18.99 2.18 19.09
CA ALA A 490 -18.81 0.83 19.66
C ALA A 490 -19.58 -0.24 18.87
N ARG A 491 -20.80 0.06 18.41
CA ARG A 491 -21.57 -0.81 17.53
C ARG A 491 -20.93 -0.98 16.14
N ILE A 492 -20.36 0.08 15.55
CA ILE A 492 -19.61 -0.02 14.29
C ILE A 492 -18.39 -0.94 14.44
N PHE A 493 -17.65 -0.87 15.55
CA PHE A 493 -16.54 -1.78 15.81
C PHE A 493 -16.98 -3.25 15.92
N LEU A 494 -18.07 -3.54 16.65
CA LEU A 494 -18.66 -4.88 16.69
C LEU A 494 -19.07 -5.36 15.28
N LEU A 495 -19.71 -4.52 14.45
CA LEU A 495 -20.09 -4.88 13.08
C LEU A 495 -18.86 -5.24 12.22
N LEU A 496 -17.78 -4.46 12.33
CA LEU A 496 -16.53 -4.71 11.60
C LEU A 496 -15.86 -6.02 12.05
N LEU A 497 -15.78 -6.25 13.37
CA LEU A 497 -15.17 -7.45 13.94
C LEU A 497 -15.95 -8.71 13.55
N ILE A 498 -17.29 -8.69 13.59
CA ILE A 498 -18.15 -9.78 13.11
C ILE A 498 -17.96 -10.03 11.59
N PHE A 499 -17.84 -8.95 10.80
CA PHE A 499 -17.62 -9.09 9.36
C PHE A 499 -16.27 -9.73 9.03
N LEU A 500 -15.23 -9.46 9.83
CA LEU A 500 -13.91 -10.09 9.70
C LEU A 500 -13.90 -11.52 10.25
N SER A 501 -14.55 -11.79 11.38
CA SER A 501 -14.60 -13.15 11.97
C SER A 501 -15.29 -14.15 11.04
N ASN A 502 -16.29 -13.72 10.27
CA ASN A 502 -16.95 -14.54 9.26
C ASN A 502 -16.04 -14.95 8.08
N GLN A 503 -14.81 -14.44 8.01
CA GLN A 503 -13.79 -14.83 7.02
C GLN A 503 -12.80 -15.88 7.57
N LEU A 504 -12.87 -16.19 8.87
CA LEU A 504 -12.08 -17.25 9.49
C LEU A 504 -12.66 -18.63 9.11
N PRO A 505 -11.82 -19.69 9.10
CA PRO A 505 -12.30 -21.06 8.94
C PRO A 505 -13.38 -21.44 9.95
N LEU A 506 -14.51 -21.99 9.47
CA LEU A 506 -15.63 -22.43 10.33
C LEU A 506 -15.18 -23.44 11.40
N SER A 507 -14.16 -24.25 11.10
CA SER A 507 -13.55 -25.20 12.02
C SER A 507 -12.90 -24.59 13.26
N TYR A 508 -12.75 -23.26 13.34
CA TYR A 508 -12.23 -22.58 14.53
C TYR A 508 -13.31 -22.25 15.56
N ASP A 509 -14.60 -22.41 15.22
CA ASP A 509 -15.75 -22.05 16.07
C ASP A 509 -15.57 -20.68 16.76
N PHE A 510 -15.13 -19.68 15.98
CA PHE A 510 -14.80 -18.37 16.52
C PHE A 510 -16.07 -17.58 16.83
N ARG A 511 -16.35 -17.34 18.12
CA ARG A 511 -17.53 -16.63 18.60
C ARG A 511 -17.15 -15.30 19.26
N ILE A 512 -17.90 -14.25 18.95
CA ILE A 512 -17.83 -12.97 19.66
C ILE A 512 -19.07 -12.85 20.56
N ASP A 513 -18.84 -12.86 21.87
CA ASP A 513 -19.82 -12.38 22.86
C ASP A 513 -19.98 -10.87 22.68
N SER A 514 -21.14 -10.48 22.15
CA SER A 514 -21.40 -9.11 21.73
C SER A 514 -21.71 -8.19 22.90
N ASP A 515 -22.28 -8.71 23.98
CA ASP A 515 -22.59 -7.92 25.17
C ASP A 515 -21.34 -7.73 26.03
N ARG A 516 -20.46 -8.75 26.12
CA ARG A 516 -19.14 -8.63 26.75
C ARG A 516 -18.19 -7.72 25.97
N LEU A 517 -18.22 -7.75 24.63
CA LEU A 517 -17.42 -6.82 23.82
C LEU A 517 -17.92 -5.37 23.98
N LEU A 518 -19.23 -5.13 23.95
CA LEU A 518 -19.78 -3.79 24.11
C LEU A 518 -19.50 -3.22 25.51
N SER A 519 -19.68 -4.02 26.57
CA SER A 519 -19.39 -3.60 27.95
C SER A 519 -17.90 -3.37 28.24
N ALA A 520 -16.97 -3.71 27.33
CA ALA A 520 -15.57 -3.28 27.45
C ALA A 520 -15.36 -1.79 27.12
N PHE A 521 -16.25 -1.17 26.34
CA PHE A 521 -16.15 0.24 25.97
C PHE A 521 -16.73 1.14 27.06
N SER A 522 -15.92 2.09 27.55
CA SER A 522 -16.31 3.04 28.59
C SER A 522 -15.84 4.47 28.35
N PHE A 523 -16.72 5.42 28.65
CA PHE A 523 -16.62 6.84 28.32
C PHE A 523 -17.12 7.70 29.49
N SER A 524 -17.01 9.03 29.38
CA SER A 524 -17.62 9.96 30.32
C SER A 524 -18.28 11.07 29.51
N ALA A 525 -19.58 11.29 29.73
CA ALA A 525 -20.36 12.32 29.03
C ALA A 525 -20.29 13.70 29.72
N ASP A 526 -20.11 13.69 31.05
CA ASP A 526 -20.03 14.85 31.94
C ASP A 526 -18.59 15.23 32.32
N GLY A 527 -17.61 14.37 32.03
CA GLY A 527 -16.22 14.49 32.47
C GLY A 527 -15.96 14.03 33.91
N LEU A 528 -16.99 13.53 34.62
CA LEU A 528 -16.95 13.18 36.04
C LEU A 528 -17.27 11.70 36.29
N THR A 529 -18.31 11.19 35.62
CA THR A 529 -18.83 9.83 35.78
C THR A 529 -18.37 8.96 34.62
N ARG A 530 -17.85 7.76 34.89
CA ARG A 530 -17.51 6.79 33.85
C ARG A 530 -18.64 5.80 33.62
N GLU A 531 -19.14 5.78 32.39
CA GLU A 531 -20.23 4.92 31.92
C GLU A 531 -19.72 3.87 30.94
N PHE A 532 -20.47 2.77 30.80
CA PHE A 532 -20.17 1.66 29.90
C PHE A 532 -21.24 1.52 28.81
N VAL A 533 -20.86 1.01 27.63
CA VAL A 533 -21.83 0.74 26.56
C VAL A 533 -22.65 -0.50 26.90
N GLY A 534 -23.95 -0.33 27.06
CA GLY A 534 -24.89 -1.41 27.38
C GLY A 534 -25.12 -2.41 26.22
N PRO A 535 -25.76 -3.55 26.52
CA PRO A 535 -25.99 -4.63 25.56
C PRO A 535 -26.82 -4.17 24.35
N TRP A 536 -26.62 -4.82 23.20
CA TRP A 536 -27.38 -4.52 21.99
C TRP A 536 -28.30 -5.70 21.66
N ALA A 537 -29.55 -5.62 22.11
CA ALA A 537 -30.55 -6.69 21.98
C ALA A 537 -30.70 -7.25 20.55
N ASN A 538 -30.53 -6.40 19.53
CA ASN A 538 -30.63 -6.76 18.10
C ASN A 538 -29.25 -6.78 17.39
N GLY A 539 -28.14 -6.77 18.14
CA GLY A 539 -26.78 -6.85 17.60
C GLY A 539 -26.50 -8.20 16.94
N PRO A 540 -25.58 -8.29 15.96
CA PRO A 540 -25.12 -9.56 15.44
C PRO A 540 -24.11 -10.21 16.41
N GLY A 541 -23.68 -11.44 16.11
CA GLY A 541 -22.77 -12.21 16.97
C GLY A 541 -23.54 -13.16 17.88
N PHE A 542 -22.97 -13.44 19.05
CA PHE A 542 -23.52 -14.34 20.04
C PHE A 542 -23.80 -13.59 21.35
N ARG A 543 -24.84 -14.00 22.09
CA ARG A 543 -25.26 -13.40 23.36
C ARG A 543 -25.79 -14.51 24.28
N ALA A 544 -25.59 -14.38 25.59
CA ALA A 544 -26.16 -15.34 26.54
C ALA A 544 -27.71 -15.28 26.52
N PRO A 545 -28.41 -16.41 26.76
CA PRO A 545 -29.86 -16.44 26.90
C PRO A 545 -30.28 -15.61 28.11
N ASP A 546 -31.50 -15.07 28.06
CA ASP A 546 -32.21 -14.45 29.18
C ASP A 546 -31.55 -13.20 29.84
N VAL A 547 -30.50 -12.63 29.23
CA VAL A 547 -29.90 -11.37 29.68
C VAL A 547 -30.84 -10.19 29.44
N ALA A 548 -31.55 -9.79 30.50
CA ALA A 548 -32.30 -8.54 30.54
C ALA A 548 -31.36 -7.33 30.29
N PRO A 549 -31.82 -6.27 29.59
CA PRO A 549 -30.96 -5.12 29.27
C PRO A 549 -30.39 -4.46 30.52
N GLY A 550 -29.06 -4.59 30.72
CA GLY A 550 -28.32 -3.93 31.81
C GLY A 550 -27.79 -4.86 32.91
N SER A 551 -28.12 -6.16 32.91
CA SER A 551 -27.56 -7.10 33.87
C SER A 551 -26.10 -7.45 33.53
N PRO A 552 -25.14 -7.39 34.49
CA PRO A 552 -23.78 -7.85 34.28
C PRO A 552 -23.73 -9.39 34.21
N THR A 553 -23.15 -9.92 33.15
CA THR A 553 -23.07 -11.37 32.90
C THR A 553 -21.76 -11.98 33.42
N SER A 554 -21.87 -12.96 34.31
CA SER A 554 -20.78 -13.86 34.68
C SER A 554 -21.11 -15.28 34.19
N HIS A 555 -20.83 -15.56 32.92
CA HIS A 555 -21.01 -16.88 32.32
C HIS A 555 -19.68 -17.40 31.74
N ASP A 556 -19.53 -18.71 31.75
CA ASP A 556 -18.37 -19.48 31.28
C ASP A 556 -18.33 -19.67 29.75
N GLY A 557 -19.41 -19.31 29.05
CA GLY A 557 -19.47 -19.14 27.60
C GLY A 557 -20.05 -20.33 26.82
N SER A 558 -20.46 -21.42 27.50
CA SER A 558 -21.11 -22.56 26.83
C SER A 558 -22.45 -22.20 26.19
N ASP A 559 -23.17 -21.25 26.79
CA ASP A 559 -24.60 -21.02 26.53
C ASP A 559 -24.88 -19.94 25.46
N LEU A 560 -23.86 -19.38 24.81
CA LEU A 560 -24.03 -18.23 23.92
C LEU A 560 -24.85 -18.57 22.65
N VAL A 561 -26.02 -17.93 22.48
CA VAL A 561 -26.96 -18.13 21.38
C VAL A 561 -26.66 -17.20 20.19
N PRO A 562 -26.60 -17.71 18.94
CA PRO A 562 -26.35 -16.90 17.76
C PRO A 562 -27.54 -15.99 17.41
N GLN A 563 -27.30 -14.69 17.26
CA GLN A 563 -28.35 -13.67 17.07
C GLN A 563 -28.89 -13.54 15.64
N HIS A 564 -28.41 -14.37 14.70
CA HIS A 564 -28.78 -14.24 13.29
C HIS A 564 -30.28 -14.49 13.04
N MET A 565 -30.87 -15.49 13.71
CA MET A 565 -32.31 -15.82 13.58
C MET A 565 -33.20 -14.66 14.03
N CYS A 566 -32.91 -14.06 15.19
CA CYS A 566 -33.63 -12.90 15.71
C CYS A 566 -33.56 -11.71 14.73
N ARG A 567 -32.38 -11.47 14.14
CA ARG A 567 -32.16 -10.40 13.15
C ARG A 567 -32.89 -10.67 11.83
N SER A 568 -32.90 -11.90 11.33
CA SER A 568 -33.66 -12.29 10.13
C SER A 568 -35.15 -12.07 10.31
N ALA A 569 -35.72 -12.46 11.46
CA ALA A 569 -37.13 -12.23 11.78
C ALA A 569 -37.48 -10.73 11.90
N ILE A 570 -36.57 -9.89 12.40
CA ILE A 570 -36.74 -8.42 12.38
C ILE A 570 -36.69 -7.88 10.94
N GLN A 571 -35.76 -8.37 10.11
CA GLN A 571 -35.60 -7.91 8.74
C GLN A 571 -36.79 -8.30 7.84
N GLN A 572 -37.36 -9.50 8.01
CA GLN A 572 -38.57 -9.94 7.32
C GLN A 572 -39.76 -9.03 7.68
N ARG A 573 -39.99 -8.78 8.98
CA ARG A 573 -41.04 -7.83 9.44
C ARG A 573 -40.85 -6.43 8.87
N TRP A 574 -39.62 -5.91 8.80
CA TRP A 574 -39.33 -4.62 8.18
C TRP A 574 -39.61 -4.60 6.68
N ARG A 575 -39.21 -5.64 5.93
CA ARG A 575 -39.47 -5.74 4.48
C ARG A 575 -40.97 -5.82 4.17
N LEU A 576 -41.74 -6.57 4.96
CA LEU A 576 -43.21 -6.63 4.84
C LEU A 576 -43.87 -5.27 5.15
N HIS A 577 -43.44 -4.61 6.22
CA HIS A 577 -43.89 -3.24 6.54
C HIS A 577 -43.55 -2.25 5.40
N TYR A 578 -42.32 -2.30 4.89
CA TYR A 578 -41.88 -1.46 3.78
C TYR A 578 -42.73 -1.69 2.53
N ASN A 579 -42.98 -2.94 2.11
CA ASN A 579 -43.83 -3.26 0.96
C ASN A 579 -45.26 -2.72 1.15
N ARG A 580 -45.84 -2.86 2.36
CA ARG A 580 -47.17 -2.33 2.69
C ARG A 580 -47.25 -0.81 2.59
N PHE A 581 -46.19 -0.08 2.95
CA PHE A 581 -46.18 1.38 2.80
C PHE A 581 -45.87 1.81 1.35
N ALA A 582 -44.93 1.14 0.69
CA ALA A 582 -44.56 1.41 -0.70
C ALA A 582 -45.73 1.26 -1.67
N SER A 583 -46.64 0.30 -1.45
CA SER A 583 -47.78 0.04 -2.33
C SER A 583 -48.82 1.17 -2.34
N HIS A 584 -48.80 2.03 -1.31
CA HIS A 584 -49.66 3.22 -1.20
C HIS A 584 -48.95 4.51 -1.65
N ILE A 585 -47.70 4.45 -2.11
CA ILE A 585 -46.92 5.61 -2.57
C ILE A 585 -46.75 5.52 -4.09
N PRO A 586 -47.43 6.34 -4.91
CA PRO A 586 -47.39 6.24 -6.37
C PRO A 586 -45.98 6.27 -6.97
N TYR A 587 -45.06 7.05 -6.39
CA TYR A 587 -43.65 7.05 -6.80
C TYR A 587 -42.95 5.70 -6.59
N ALA A 588 -43.24 5.00 -5.48
CA ALA A 588 -42.66 3.69 -5.22
C ALA A 588 -43.25 2.63 -6.14
N VAL A 589 -44.57 2.72 -6.43
CA VAL A 589 -45.26 1.87 -7.41
C VAL A 589 -44.66 2.03 -8.81
N VAL A 590 -44.55 3.25 -9.32
CA VAL A 590 -44.05 3.54 -10.69
C VAL A 590 -42.57 3.20 -10.90
N HIS A 591 -41.80 3.08 -9.82
CA HIS A 591 -40.37 2.76 -9.86
C HIS A 591 -40.02 1.37 -9.30
N ASP A 592 -41.01 0.46 -9.21
CA ASP A 592 -40.85 -0.93 -8.74
C ASP A 592 -40.06 -1.04 -7.42
N LYS A 593 -40.28 -0.09 -6.50
CA LYS A 593 -39.55 -0.02 -5.22
C LYS A 593 -40.14 -0.97 -4.18
N PHE A 594 -40.17 -2.27 -4.50
CA PHE A 594 -40.65 -3.36 -3.66
C PHE A 594 -39.58 -4.42 -3.44
N PHE A 595 -39.72 -5.18 -2.36
CA PHE A 595 -39.05 -6.48 -2.22
C PHE A 595 -39.93 -7.56 -2.85
N GLU A 596 -39.34 -8.46 -3.65
CA GLU A 596 -40.09 -9.59 -4.22
C GLU A 596 -40.61 -10.52 -3.13
N VAL A 597 -41.89 -10.87 -3.22
CA VAL A 597 -42.54 -11.91 -2.42
C VAL A 597 -42.96 -13.09 -3.31
N ASP A 598 -43.03 -14.27 -2.69
CA ASP A 598 -43.52 -15.51 -3.28
C ASP A 598 -45.04 -15.64 -3.15
N GLU A 599 -45.56 -16.81 -3.54
CA GLU A 599 -46.99 -17.14 -3.53
C GLU A 599 -47.58 -17.31 -2.12
N HIS A 600 -46.75 -17.41 -1.09
CA HIS A 600 -47.17 -17.44 0.32
C HIS A 600 -47.07 -16.06 1.00
N GLY A 601 -46.54 -15.06 0.30
CA GLY A 601 -46.27 -13.72 0.84
C GLY A 601 -44.94 -13.62 1.59
N ASP A 602 -44.14 -14.69 1.59
CA ASP A 602 -42.77 -14.69 2.08
C ASP A 602 -41.81 -14.11 1.03
N LEU A 603 -40.59 -13.77 1.41
CA LEU A 603 -39.68 -13.02 0.53
C LEU A 603 -38.81 -13.97 -0.30
N LYS A 604 -38.93 -13.91 -1.64
CA LYS A 604 -38.18 -14.78 -2.58
C LYS A 604 -36.66 -14.74 -2.37
N ASP A 605 -36.13 -13.56 -2.06
CA ASP A 605 -34.71 -13.33 -1.75
C ASP A 605 -34.47 -13.12 -0.23
N SER A 606 -35.17 -13.88 0.62
CA SER A 606 -34.77 -14.02 2.02
C SER A 606 -33.58 -14.99 2.10
N PRO A 607 -32.37 -14.54 2.48
CA PRO A 607 -31.27 -15.47 2.70
C PRO A 607 -31.52 -16.21 4.01
N VAL A 608 -32.29 -17.30 3.94
CA VAL A 608 -32.13 -18.43 4.85
C VAL A 608 -30.73 -18.96 4.56
N LEU A 609 -29.74 -18.40 5.24
CA LEU A 609 -28.34 -18.77 5.09
C LEU A 609 -28.22 -20.27 5.37
N VAL A 610 -27.55 -20.95 4.44
CA VAL A 610 -27.38 -22.40 4.44
C VAL A 610 -26.30 -22.80 5.47
N TYR A 611 -26.53 -22.45 6.73
CA TYR A 611 -25.75 -22.94 7.88
C TYR A 611 -26.29 -24.29 8.38
N ASP A 612 -27.60 -24.55 8.22
CA ASP A 612 -28.27 -25.78 8.67
C ASP A 612 -28.43 -26.86 7.57
N ARG A 613 -27.51 -26.93 6.60
CA ARG A 613 -27.42 -28.07 5.65
C ARG A 613 -26.15 -28.91 5.84
N VAL A 614 -25.85 -29.20 7.09
CA VAL A 614 -25.45 -30.57 7.43
C VAL A 614 -26.70 -31.42 7.55
N ASP A 615 -26.67 -32.67 7.09
CA ASP A 615 -27.74 -33.62 7.39
C ASP A 615 -27.76 -33.97 8.90
N MET A 616 -28.74 -34.77 9.33
CA MET A 616 -28.84 -35.26 10.73
C MET A 616 -27.64 -36.14 11.18
N LEU A 617 -26.66 -36.35 10.30
CA LEU A 617 -25.44 -37.14 10.51
C LEU A 617 -24.15 -36.28 10.41
N GLY A 618 -24.27 -34.97 10.17
CA GLY A 618 -23.12 -34.05 10.07
C GLY A 618 -22.45 -33.99 8.70
N ASN A 619 -23.01 -34.60 7.65
CA ASN A 619 -22.42 -34.57 6.31
C ASN A 619 -22.72 -33.24 5.61
N PRO A 620 -21.71 -32.56 5.02
CA PRO A 620 -21.94 -31.36 4.22
C PRO A 620 -22.73 -31.72 2.95
N ILE A 621 -23.96 -31.21 2.84
CA ILE A 621 -24.76 -31.35 1.62
C ILE A 621 -24.13 -30.47 0.55
N GLU A 622 -23.80 -31.03 -0.62
CA GLU A 622 -23.17 -30.25 -1.69
C GLU A 622 -24.01 -29.02 -2.05
N PRO A 623 -23.36 -27.85 -2.27
CA PRO A 623 -24.07 -26.65 -2.67
C PRO A 623 -24.70 -26.86 -4.04
N GLY A 624 -26.03 -27.02 -4.05
CA GLY A 624 -26.83 -27.21 -5.26
C GLY A 624 -26.38 -26.23 -6.35
N GLY A 625 -26.03 -26.78 -7.52
CA GLY A 625 -25.26 -26.10 -8.54
C GLY A 625 -25.78 -24.69 -8.83
N ARG A 626 -24.87 -23.71 -8.84
CA ARG A 626 -25.21 -22.31 -9.15
C ARG A 626 -26.03 -22.28 -10.44
N PRO A 627 -27.17 -21.55 -10.50
CA PRO A 627 -27.81 -21.30 -11.78
C PRO A 627 -26.78 -20.68 -12.72
N TYR A 628 -26.74 -21.21 -13.94
CA TYR A 628 -25.73 -20.90 -14.95
C TYR A 628 -25.43 -19.40 -15.02
N ALA A 629 -24.15 -19.06 -15.21
CA ALA A 629 -23.73 -17.69 -15.45
C ALA A 629 -24.63 -17.06 -16.53
N LYS A 630 -25.37 -16.00 -16.17
CA LYS A 630 -26.22 -15.27 -17.13
C LYS A 630 -25.36 -14.96 -18.37
N PRO A 631 -25.80 -15.33 -19.58
CA PRO A 631 -25.03 -15.06 -20.79
C PRO A 631 -24.73 -13.57 -20.85
N ALA A 632 -23.50 -13.23 -21.28
CA ALA A 632 -23.03 -11.85 -21.30
C ALA A 632 -24.08 -10.93 -21.99
N PRO A 633 -24.38 -9.74 -21.44
CA PRO A 633 -25.40 -8.87 -21.99
C PRO A 633 -25.12 -8.62 -23.48
N PRO A 634 -26.15 -8.64 -24.34
CA PRO A 634 -25.95 -8.50 -25.78
C PRO A 634 -25.14 -7.24 -26.06
N MET A 635 -24.08 -7.38 -26.87
CA MET A 635 -23.20 -6.26 -27.19
C MET A 635 -24.03 -5.08 -27.65
N SER A 636 -23.78 -3.90 -27.07
CA SER A 636 -24.49 -2.68 -27.45
C SER A 636 -24.46 -2.51 -28.97
N LYS A 637 -25.60 -2.11 -29.55
CA LYS A 637 -25.84 -2.10 -31.01
C LYS A 637 -24.64 -1.53 -31.80
N LYS A 638 -24.12 -0.39 -31.34
CA LYS A 638 -22.91 0.29 -31.83
C LYS A 638 -21.63 -0.57 -31.95
N LYS A 639 -21.47 -1.63 -31.14
CA LYS A 639 -20.35 -2.58 -31.19
C LYS A 639 -20.63 -3.77 -32.10
N ALA A 640 -21.90 -4.18 -32.26
CA ALA A 640 -22.32 -5.13 -33.28
C ALA A 640 -22.22 -4.51 -34.69
N ASP A 641 -22.74 -3.30 -34.88
CA ASP A 641 -22.70 -2.55 -36.14
C ASP A 641 -21.25 -2.33 -36.61
N ARG A 642 -20.34 -1.97 -35.68
CA ARG A 642 -18.90 -1.80 -35.98
C ARG A 642 -18.20 -3.12 -36.33
N LYS A 643 -18.69 -4.27 -35.87
CA LYS A 643 -18.20 -5.60 -36.26
C LYS A 643 -18.76 -6.02 -37.62
N ALA A 644 -20.02 -5.72 -37.91
CA ALA A 644 -20.64 -5.93 -39.22
C ALA A 644 -19.93 -5.11 -40.31
N LEU A 645 -19.70 -3.81 -40.08
CA LEU A 645 -18.98 -2.93 -41.00
C LEU A 645 -17.53 -3.39 -41.25
N ALA A 646 -16.86 -3.94 -40.23
CA ALA A 646 -15.51 -4.49 -40.38
C ALA A 646 -15.47 -5.79 -41.20
N ASN A 647 -16.53 -6.61 -41.15
CA ASN A 647 -16.67 -7.81 -41.99
C ASN A 647 -17.04 -7.43 -43.43
N GLN A 648 -18.01 -6.55 -43.63
CA GLN A 648 -18.40 -6.03 -44.95
C GLN A 648 -17.20 -5.39 -45.68
N LYS A 649 -16.33 -4.67 -44.95
CA LYS A 649 -15.09 -4.11 -45.51
C LYS A 649 -14.02 -5.16 -45.82
N ARG A 650 -14.06 -6.35 -45.20
CA ARG A 650 -13.18 -7.49 -45.56
C ARG A 650 -13.68 -8.21 -46.80
N GLU A 651 -14.99 -8.40 -46.93
CA GLU A 651 -15.63 -9.01 -48.10
C GLU A 651 -15.42 -8.15 -49.36
N LEU A 652 -15.53 -6.82 -49.24
CA LEU A 652 -15.19 -5.86 -50.31
C LEU A 652 -13.70 -5.85 -50.72
N ILE A 653 -12.79 -6.26 -49.84
CA ILE A 653 -11.36 -6.40 -50.17
C ILE A 653 -11.08 -7.75 -50.82
N ALA A 654 -11.77 -8.81 -50.37
CA ALA A 654 -11.67 -10.14 -51.00
C ALA A 654 -12.24 -10.17 -52.42
N ALA A 655 -13.35 -9.47 -52.67
CA ALA A 655 -14.02 -9.43 -53.98
C ALA A 655 -13.24 -8.68 -55.08
N ASN A 656 -12.23 -7.88 -54.72
CA ASN A 656 -11.40 -7.13 -55.68
C ASN A 656 -10.05 -7.81 -55.98
N ALA A 657 -9.83 -9.04 -55.49
CA ALA A 657 -8.58 -9.77 -55.71
C ALA A 657 -8.53 -10.58 -57.02
N ASP A 658 -9.69 -10.90 -57.61
CA ASP A 658 -9.81 -11.77 -58.78
C ASP A 658 -10.39 -11.03 -60.00
N ALA A 659 -9.52 -10.39 -60.79
CA ALA A 659 -9.81 -9.89 -62.13
C ALA A 659 -8.57 -10.06 -63.05
N PRO A 660 -8.68 -10.74 -64.21
CA PRO A 660 -7.49 -11.13 -65.00
C PRO A 660 -7.08 -10.12 -66.08
N GLY A 661 -5.78 -9.81 -66.10
CA GLY A 661 -4.89 -9.62 -67.27
C GLY A 661 -5.28 -8.73 -68.48
N SER A 662 -4.37 -7.83 -68.85
CA SER A 662 -3.99 -7.59 -70.27
C SER A 662 -2.70 -6.77 -70.37
N ASP A 663 -2.01 -6.90 -71.50
CA ASP A 663 -0.62 -6.48 -71.74
C ASP A 663 -0.43 -5.00 -72.10
N SER A 664 0.79 -4.46 -71.92
CA SER A 664 1.68 -4.08 -73.05
C SER A 664 2.88 -3.19 -72.66
N ASP A 665 4.03 -3.57 -73.23
CA ASP A 665 5.22 -2.80 -73.63
C ASP A 665 5.36 -1.30 -73.29
N SER A 666 6.50 -0.90 -72.69
CA SER A 666 7.71 -0.60 -73.48
C SER A 666 8.83 0.19 -72.72
N ASN A 667 10.06 -0.34 -72.86
CA ASN A 667 11.36 0.33 -73.06
C ASN A 667 11.95 1.44 -72.16
N ALA A 668 13.29 1.29 -72.04
CA ALA A 668 14.34 2.31 -71.90
C ALA A 668 14.83 2.74 -70.50
N ALA A 669 15.74 1.91 -69.97
CA ALA A 669 16.87 2.25 -69.09
C ALA A 669 17.72 3.44 -69.67
N PRO A 670 18.69 4.10 -68.95
CA PRO A 670 19.72 3.37 -68.19
C PRO A 670 20.50 4.05 -67.02
N ARG A 671 21.06 3.18 -66.13
CA ARG A 671 22.37 3.32 -65.42
C ARG A 671 22.48 4.47 -64.37
N LYS A 672 23.31 4.40 -63.30
CA LYS A 672 24.43 3.49 -62.94
C LYS A 672 24.75 3.58 -61.43
N ARG A 673 25.14 2.44 -60.82
CA ARG A 673 26.12 2.20 -59.72
C ARG A 673 26.09 3.05 -58.43
N LEU A 674 26.05 2.47 -57.22
CA LEU A 674 27.01 1.56 -56.53
C LEU A 674 28.36 2.17 -56.07
N ARG A 675 28.50 2.29 -54.75
CA ARG A 675 29.68 1.93 -53.91
C ARG A 675 29.10 1.33 -52.61
N SER A 676 29.46 0.16 -52.05
CA SER A 676 30.74 -0.56 -51.83
C SER A 676 31.71 0.19 -50.91
N GLY A 677 32.45 -0.42 -49.95
CA GLY A 677 32.53 -1.79 -49.39
C GLY A 677 33.00 -1.67 -47.91
N LYS A 678 33.26 -2.68 -47.08
CA LYS A 678 34.10 -3.90 -47.17
C LYS A 678 33.61 -4.88 -46.06
N SER A 679 33.63 -6.22 -46.09
CA SER A 679 34.41 -7.27 -46.78
C SER A 679 35.74 -7.69 -46.12
N LYS A 680 35.70 -8.85 -45.45
CA LYS A 680 36.67 -9.98 -45.38
C LYS A 680 35.86 -11.19 -44.86
N ALA A 681 35.63 -12.34 -45.49
CA ALA A 681 36.30 -13.09 -46.59
C ALA A 681 37.65 -13.71 -46.21
N VAL A 682 38.05 -14.92 -46.64
CA VAL A 682 37.41 -16.10 -47.30
C VAL A 682 38.47 -17.23 -47.25
N ILE A 683 38.11 -18.51 -47.14
CA ILE A 683 38.77 -19.63 -47.87
C ILE A 683 37.69 -20.65 -48.28
N LEU A 684 37.82 -21.21 -49.49
CA LEU A 684 36.91 -22.16 -50.14
C LEU A 684 37.71 -23.19 -50.95
N ALA A 685 37.23 -24.43 -51.00
CA ALA A 685 37.54 -25.48 -51.98
C ALA A 685 36.33 -26.46 -51.94
N SER A 686 35.49 -26.63 -52.97
CA SER A 686 35.67 -27.47 -54.18
C SER A 686 35.95 -28.96 -53.85
N SER A 687 35.23 -29.96 -54.40
CA SER A 687 34.15 -29.98 -55.41
C SER A 687 33.52 -31.40 -55.52
N GLU A 688 32.48 -31.53 -56.37
CA GLU A 688 31.93 -32.78 -56.96
C GLU A 688 30.89 -33.62 -56.17
N GLU A 689 29.82 -33.98 -56.89
CA GLU A 689 28.79 -35.01 -56.59
C GLU A 689 29.22 -36.38 -57.20
N PRO A 690 28.50 -37.53 -57.09
CA PRO A 690 27.17 -37.76 -56.50
C PRO A 690 26.99 -39.04 -55.64
N SER A 691 25.73 -39.23 -55.19
CA SER A 691 25.00 -40.51 -54.98
C SER A 691 24.46 -40.83 -53.56
N SER A 692 23.15 -41.07 -53.52
CA SER A 692 22.34 -41.90 -52.58
C SER A 692 22.77 -42.05 -51.11
N SER A 693 21.94 -41.57 -50.17
CA SER A 693 20.82 -42.39 -49.61
C SER A 693 20.12 -41.76 -48.38
N SER A 694 18.79 -41.83 -48.36
CA SER A 694 17.86 -41.93 -47.20
C SER A 694 17.83 -40.92 -46.02
N SER A 695 16.58 -40.68 -45.58
CA SER A 695 16.10 -40.21 -44.26
C SER A 695 16.38 -38.77 -43.80
N GLU A 696 15.45 -37.89 -44.20
CA GLU A 696 14.72 -36.93 -43.35
C GLU A 696 15.51 -36.07 -42.35
N SER A 697 16.00 -34.94 -42.85
CA SER A 697 16.43 -33.81 -42.05
C SER A 697 15.26 -33.11 -41.35
N SER A 698 15.40 -32.89 -40.05
CA SER A 698 14.70 -31.78 -39.37
C SER A 698 15.10 -30.43 -39.99
N GLN A 699 14.14 -29.54 -40.28
CA GLN A 699 14.43 -28.11 -40.37
C GLN A 699 13.42 -27.25 -39.61
N VAL A 700 13.92 -26.70 -38.51
CA VAL A 700 13.37 -25.59 -37.75
C VAL A 700 13.10 -24.40 -38.68
N ARG A 701 11.86 -23.87 -38.67
CA ARG A 701 11.55 -22.60 -39.34
C ARG A 701 11.10 -21.55 -38.32
N ALA A 702 12.01 -20.62 -38.01
CA ALA A 702 11.73 -19.47 -37.17
C ALA A 702 10.55 -18.64 -37.70
N LYS A 703 9.73 -18.09 -36.81
CA LYS A 703 8.66 -17.12 -37.11
C LYS A 703 8.76 -15.87 -36.22
N PRO A 704 8.21 -14.71 -36.65
CA PRO A 704 8.68 -13.41 -36.19
C PRO A 704 8.01 -12.92 -34.89
N LYS A 705 8.71 -12.04 -34.17
CA LYS A 705 8.23 -11.45 -32.91
C LYS A 705 7.09 -10.43 -33.14
N ASN A 706 6.03 -10.55 -32.34
CA ASN A 706 4.87 -9.65 -32.36
C ASN A 706 5.20 -8.26 -31.78
N VAL A 707 5.67 -7.34 -32.62
CA VAL A 707 5.76 -5.90 -32.32
C VAL A 707 4.39 -5.26 -32.55
N TYR A 708 3.56 -5.15 -31.50
CA TYR A 708 2.51 -4.10 -31.38
C TYR A 708 1.82 -4.06 -30.00
N ARG A 709 1.88 -5.13 -29.18
CA ARG A 709 1.29 -5.14 -27.82
C ARG A 709 2.04 -4.29 -26.78
N SER A 710 3.26 -3.81 -27.06
CA SER A 710 4.06 -3.02 -26.12
C SER A 710 3.72 -1.52 -26.11
N ALA A 711 3.14 -0.97 -27.19
CA ALA A 711 2.86 0.45 -27.31
C ALA A 711 1.69 0.90 -26.42
N THR A 712 0.57 0.18 -26.45
CA THR A 712 -0.64 0.55 -25.69
C THR A 712 -0.46 0.37 -24.18
N LYS A 713 0.38 -0.58 -23.74
CA LYS A 713 0.72 -0.75 -22.33
C LYS A 713 1.65 0.36 -21.83
N ARG A 714 2.66 0.76 -22.63
CA ARG A 714 3.53 1.90 -22.29
C ARG A 714 2.78 3.22 -22.15
N LEU A 715 1.72 3.47 -22.92
CA LEU A 715 0.95 4.71 -22.82
C LEU A 715 0.19 4.81 -21.48
N ALA A 716 -0.39 3.71 -21.01
CA ALA A 716 -1.04 3.63 -19.69
C ALA A 716 -0.01 3.69 -18.54
N ASP A 717 1.12 2.98 -18.67
CA ASP A 717 2.20 2.98 -17.67
C ASP A 717 2.96 4.33 -17.57
N LEU A 718 2.78 5.23 -18.55
CA LEU A 718 3.33 6.61 -18.52
C LEU A 718 2.34 7.60 -17.88
N GLN A 719 1.06 7.59 -18.27
CA GLN A 719 0.04 8.49 -17.67
C GLN A 719 -0.16 8.28 -16.16
N GLN A 720 0.22 7.12 -15.62
CA GLN A 720 0.14 6.82 -14.19
C GLN A 720 1.41 7.13 -13.39
N LYS A 721 2.49 7.65 -14.03
CA LYS A 721 3.78 7.95 -13.38
C LYS A 721 4.04 9.42 -13.07
N ASP A 722 3.35 10.35 -13.71
CA ASP A 722 3.70 11.78 -13.71
C ASP A 722 2.91 12.66 -12.70
N THR A 723 2.47 12.11 -11.56
CA THR A 723 1.77 12.89 -10.50
C THR A 723 2.41 12.81 -9.11
N THR A 724 3.69 12.45 -9.00
CA THR A 724 4.46 12.52 -7.74
C THR A 724 5.83 13.19 -7.91
N LEU A 725 5.83 14.44 -8.39
CA LEU A 725 6.92 15.37 -8.07
C LEU A 725 6.61 16.06 -6.73
N ILE A 726 7.31 15.68 -5.68
CA ILE A 726 7.23 16.35 -4.38
C ILE A 726 7.93 17.71 -4.52
N TRP A 727 7.15 18.79 -4.54
CA TRP A 727 7.66 20.15 -4.41
C TRP A 727 8.04 20.43 -2.95
N HIS A 728 9.34 20.59 -2.67
CA HIS A 728 9.78 21.14 -1.38
C HIS A 728 9.49 22.64 -1.35
N SER A 729 8.49 23.05 -0.56
CA SER A 729 7.92 24.40 -0.51
C SER A 729 8.72 25.42 0.32
N THR A 730 9.88 25.05 0.86
CA THR A 730 10.64 25.87 1.84
C THR A 730 11.19 27.20 1.31
N ASN A 731 11.41 27.34 0.01
CA ASN A 731 12.01 28.57 -0.56
C ASN A 731 10.98 29.62 -1.04
N TYR A 732 9.68 29.31 -1.09
CA TYR A 732 8.66 30.24 -1.61
C TYR A 732 8.21 31.28 -0.56
N VAL A 733 8.41 30.97 0.73
CA VAL A 733 8.03 31.86 1.85
C VAL A 733 8.97 33.08 1.95
N GLN A 734 10.25 32.92 1.60
CA GLN A 734 11.26 33.96 1.79
C GLN A 734 11.12 35.12 0.79
N ILE A 735 10.73 34.84 -0.46
CA ILE A 735 10.59 35.86 -1.52
C ILE A 735 9.38 36.78 -1.27
N ASN A 736 8.26 36.24 -0.77
CA ASN A 736 7.09 37.05 -0.43
C ASN A 736 7.32 37.97 0.77
N HIS A 737 8.21 37.61 1.70
CA HIS A 737 8.48 38.41 2.90
C HIS A 737 9.29 39.69 2.58
N GLU A 738 10.10 39.69 1.53
CA GLU A 738 10.85 40.87 1.06
C GLU A 738 10.00 41.82 0.19
N PHE A 739 8.95 41.32 -0.48
CA PHE A 739 8.08 42.15 -1.32
C PHE A 739 7.06 42.94 -0.49
N VAL A 740 6.54 42.37 0.61
CA VAL A 740 5.55 43.01 1.50
C VAL A 740 6.19 44.08 2.42
N THR A 741 7.49 43.98 2.71
CA THR A 741 8.18 44.89 3.65
C THR A 741 8.62 46.22 3.06
N ARG A 742 8.48 46.45 1.74
CA ARG A 742 8.94 47.69 1.07
C ARG A 742 7.86 48.77 0.84
N THR A 743 6.59 48.50 1.09
CA THR A 743 5.47 49.40 0.69
C THR A 743 4.76 50.12 1.85
N SER A 744 5.22 49.99 3.10
CA SER A 744 4.56 50.62 4.27
C SER A 744 5.49 51.57 5.03
N SER A 745 5.45 52.87 4.70
CA SER A 745 6.01 53.93 5.57
C SER A 745 5.38 55.32 5.36
N ARG A 746 4.09 55.47 5.68
CA ARG A 746 3.54 56.72 6.27
C ARG A 746 2.12 56.56 6.81
N ALA A 747 1.98 56.63 8.13
CA ALA A 747 0.75 57.03 8.82
C ALA A 747 0.83 58.57 9.09
N PRO A 748 -0.25 59.27 9.54
CA PRO A 748 -0.82 59.02 10.87
C PRO A 748 -2.35 59.24 11.07
N THR A 749 -2.91 58.50 12.04
CA THR A 749 -3.97 58.87 13.00
C THR A 749 -5.27 59.57 12.55
N THR A 750 -6.43 58.96 12.83
CA THR A 750 -7.25 59.29 14.04
C THR A 750 -8.35 58.25 14.33
N SER A 751 -8.95 58.36 15.51
CA SER A 751 -9.79 57.37 16.21
C SER A 751 -11.30 57.44 15.87
N ASN A 752 -12.00 56.29 15.95
CA ASN A 752 -13.22 55.99 16.75
C ASN A 752 -14.42 55.24 16.10
N THR A 753 -14.99 54.35 16.93
CA THR A 753 -16.39 53.81 16.98
C THR A 753 -16.95 52.85 15.90
N LEU A 754 -17.56 51.75 16.40
CA LEU A 754 -18.37 50.79 15.66
C LEU A 754 -19.82 51.27 15.45
N ALA A 755 -20.38 51.01 14.26
CA ALA A 755 -21.81 50.81 14.01
C ALA A 755 -21.99 49.91 12.76
N ALA A 756 -23.15 49.26 12.59
CA ALA A 756 -23.34 48.19 11.61
C ALA A 756 -23.88 48.65 10.23
N ALA A 757 -23.33 48.04 9.15
CA ALA A 757 -23.89 47.64 7.82
C ALA A 757 -24.93 48.53 7.06
N PRO A 758 -25.15 48.37 5.72
CA PRO A 758 -24.40 47.63 4.68
C PRO A 758 -24.09 48.46 3.39
N GLN A 759 -22.93 48.28 2.72
CA GLN A 759 -22.64 48.92 1.40
C GLN A 759 -21.80 48.08 0.41
N ASP A 760 -22.21 46.83 0.12
CA ASP A 760 -21.55 45.97 -0.91
C ASP A 760 -22.11 46.16 -2.34
N ARG A 761 -22.37 47.41 -2.76
CA ARG A 761 -22.86 47.72 -4.14
C ARG A 761 -22.00 48.69 -4.94
N ALA A 762 -21.02 49.35 -4.33
CA ALA A 762 -20.15 50.33 -5.01
C ALA A 762 -18.88 49.71 -5.62
N LEU A 763 -18.19 48.83 -4.88
CA LEU A 763 -16.83 48.37 -5.21
C LEU A 763 -16.68 47.60 -6.53
N LEU A 764 -17.73 46.94 -7.03
CA LEU A 764 -17.64 46.17 -8.28
C LEU A 764 -17.94 47.01 -9.54
N VAL A 765 -18.46 48.23 -9.39
CA VAL A 765 -18.77 49.14 -10.51
C VAL A 765 -17.69 50.22 -10.63
N GLU A 766 -17.19 50.76 -9.51
CA GLU A 766 -16.07 51.72 -9.55
C GLU A 766 -14.76 51.10 -10.06
N MET A 767 -14.57 49.77 -9.94
CA MET A 767 -13.45 49.06 -10.58
C MET A 767 -13.56 48.94 -12.11
N ILE A 768 -14.69 49.28 -12.71
CA ILE A 768 -14.91 49.22 -14.17
C ILE A 768 -14.80 50.61 -14.81
N ASP A 769 -15.17 51.68 -14.09
CA ASP A 769 -15.19 53.06 -14.61
C ASP A 769 -13.95 53.93 -14.25
N SER A 770 -12.91 53.38 -13.58
CA SER A 770 -11.80 54.19 -13.01
C SER A 770 -10.41 54.07 -13.66
N GLU A 771 -10.27 53.45 -14.83
CA GLU A 771 -9.09 53.64 -15.71
C GLU A 771 -9.47 54.45 -16.95
N GLY A 772 -9.15 55.75 -16.94
CA GLY A 772 -9.39 56.66 -18.06
C GLY A 772 -8.37 56.53 -19.20
N ASP A 773 -8.78 56.98 -20.38
CA ASP A 773 -7.97 57.13 -21.61
C ASP A 773 -7.19 55.88 -22.07
N MET A 774 -7.94 54.86 -22.48
CA MET A 774 -7.55 54.10 -23.68
C MET A 774 -8.69 54.14 -24.70
N ASP A 775 -8.48 54.84 -25.82
CA ASP A 775 -9.25 54.67 -27.05
C ASP A 775 -9.03 53.23 -27.56
N ILE A 776 -9.92 52.32 -27.14
CA ILE A 776 -9.97 50.94 -27.60
C ILE A 776 -11.00 50.87 -28.73
N ASP A 777 -10.51 51.05 -29.94
CA ASP A 777 -11.26 50.76 -31.17
C ASP A 777 -11.32 49.23 -31.36
N LEU A 778 -12.24 48.58 -30.63
CA LEU A 778 -12.59 47.16 -30.77
C LEU A 778 -14.07 47.04 -31.14
N GLU A 779 -14.35 46.78 -32.42
CA GLU A 779 -15.71 46.52 -32.94
C GLU A 779 -16.38 45.25 -32.38
N THR A 780 -15.70 44.47 -31.52
CA THR A 780 -16.27 43.30 -30.82
C THR A 780 -15.71 43.16 -29.40
N SER A 781 -16.59 42.92 -28.43
CA SER A 781 -16.23 42.66 -27.04
C SER A 781 -15.55 41.28 -26.89
N PRO A 782 -14.61 41.09 -25.94
CA PRO A 782 -14.14 39.76 -25.55
C PRO A 782 -15.28 38.81 -25.13
N LEU A 783 -16.43 39.33 -24.71
CA LEU A 783 -17.64 38.55 -24.42
C LEU A 783 -18.31 38.04 -25.72
N ASP A 784 -18.40 38.89 -26.76
CA ASP A 784 -19.01 38.53 -28.05
C ASP A 784 -18.19 37.44 -28.75
N ALA A 785 -16.86 37.54 -28.69
CA ALA A 785 -15.94 36.53 -29.23
C ALA A 785 -16.09 35.16 -28.54
N VAL A 786 -16.44 35.15 -27.24
CA VAL A 786 -16.74 33.92 -26.50
C VAL A 786 -18.13 33.38 -26.85
N GLU A 787 -19.14 34.24 -27.02
CA GLU A 787 -20.49 33.82 -27.40
C GLU A 787 -20.53 33.24 -28.82
N GLN A 788 -19.80 33.83 -29.77
CA GLN A 788 -19.62 33.29 -31.12
C GLN A 788 -18.96 31.89 -31.11
N PHE A 789 -17.89 31.71 -30.31
CA PHE A 789 -17.21 30.42 -30.19
C PHE A 789 -18.14 29.28 -29.73
N PHE A 790 -19.12 29.58 -28.86
CA PHE A 790 -20.12 28.59 -28.44
C PHE A 790 -21.23 28.36 -29.48
N GLN A 791 -21.62 29.38 -30.26
CA GLN A 791 -22.54 29.19 -31.39
C GLN A 791 -21.92 28.30 -32.48
N ASP A 792 -20.63 28.46 -32.75
CA ASP A 792 -19.89 27.67 -33.74
C ASP A 792 -19.65 26.20 -33.30
N ALA A 793 -19.68 25.91 -31.99
CA ALA A 793 -19.43 24.58 -31.41
C ALA A 793 -20.65 23.63 -31.43
N GLY A 794 -21.67 23.92 -32.22
CA GLY A 794 -23.02 23.34 -32.15
C GLY A 794 -23.07 21.80 -32.09
N GLY A 795 -23.77 21.26 -31.08
CA GLY A 795 -24.08 19.82 -31.02
C GLY A 795 -24.46 19.22 -29.67
N ILE A 796 -24.32 19.94 -28.55
CA ILE A 796 -24.58 19.39 -27.20
C ILE A 796 -25.48 20.33 -26.39
N LYS A 797 -26.77 19.97 -26.25
CA LYS A 797 -27.81 20.71 -25.49
C LYS A 797 -27.48 21.09 -24.03
N LEU A 798 -26.40 20.53 -23.47
CA LEU A 798 -25.88 20.87 -22.14
C LEU A 798 -24.89 22.05 -22.22
N VAL A 799 -24.10 22.15 -23.27
CA VAL A 799 -23.14 23.24 -23.51
C VAL A 799 -23.88 24.55 -23.81
N ASP A 800 -24.98 24.47 -24.59
CA ASP A 800 -25.90 25.59 -24.86
C ASP A 800 -26.53 26.20 -23.59
N ARG A 801 -26.43 25.53 -22.43
CA ARG A 801 -26.89 26.01 -21.11
C ARG A 801 -25.76 26.41 -20.16
N LEU A 802 -24.51 26.31 -20.58
CA LEU A 802 -23.32 26.66 -19.80
C LEU A 802 -22.69 27.98 -20.27
N THR A 803 -23.47 28.86 -20.90
CA THR A 803 -23.02 30.22 -21.19
C THR A 803 -22.99 31.07 -19.91
N LEU A 804 -22.09 32.05 -19.84
CA LEU A 804 -22.02 32.98 -18.73
C LEU A 804 -23.36 33.75 -18.56
N SER A 805 -24.04 34.07 -19.66
CA SER A 805 -25.35 34.73 -19.67
C SER A 805 -26.45 33.88 -19.01
N VAL A 806 -26.54 32.58 -19.32
CA VAL A 806 -27.49 31.65 -18.68
C VAL A 806 -27.14 31.44 -17.20
N ILE A 807 -25.87 31.20 -16.89
CA ILE A 807 -25.39 30.98 -15.52
C ILE A 807 -25.61 32.22 -14.63
N SER A 808 -25.50 33.43 -15.20
CA SER A 808 -25.71 34.70 -14.49
C SER A 808 -27.18 35.01 -14.27
N ARG A 809 -28.03 34.83 -15.29
CA ARG A 809 -29.48 34.95 -15.17
C ARG A 809 -30.05 33.98 -14.13
N ASP A 810 -29.61 32.72 -14.16
CA ASP A 810 -30.11 31.69 -13.24
C ASP A 810 -29.60 31.94 -11.81
N HIS A 811 -28.43 32.57 -11.62
CA HIS A 811 -27.94 33.01 -10.30
C HIS A 811 -28.74 34.21 -9.77
N LEU A 812 -29.05 35.20 -10.61
CA LEU A 812 -29.89 36.34 -10.25
C LEU A 812 -31.30 35.88 -9.86
N ALA A 813 -31.93 35.00 -10.64
CA ALA A 813 -33.25 34.46 -10.31
C ALA A 813 -33.29 33.73 -8.95
N VAL A 814 -32.24 32.99 -8.59
CA VAL A 814 -32.11 32.34 -7.27
C VAL A 814 -31.84 33.38 -6.17
N LYS A 815 -31.07 34.43 -6.46
CA LYS A 815 -30.79 35.53 -5.52
C LYS A 815 -32.06 36.32 -5.19
N ASP A 816 -32.86 36.65 -6.20
CA ASP A 816 -34.11 37.39 -6.05
C ASP A 816 -35.14 36.55 -5.27
N ALA A 817 -35.27 35.26 -5.59
CA ALA A 817 -36.12 34.34 -4.83
C ALA A 817 -35.67 34.20 -3.36
N TYR A 818 -34.37 34.17 -3.10
CA TYR A 818 -33.82 34.14 -1.74
C TYR A 818 -34.07 35.46 -0.98
N GLN A 819 -33.93 36.61 -1.64
CA GLN A 819 -34.22 37.92 -1.05
C GLN A 819 -35.70 38.11 -0.71
N LEU A 820 -36.61 37.65 -1.58
CA LEU A 820 -38.05 37.64 -1.30
C LEU A 820 -38.40 36.78 -0.08
N LEU A 821 -37.78 35.61 0.07
CA LEU A 821 -37.96 34.76 1.25
C LEU A 821 -37.38 35.39 2.54
N GLN A 822 -36.25 36.11 2.45
CA GLN A 822 -35.72 36.87 3.59
C GLN A 822 -36.62 38.04 4.00
N GLN A 823 -37.19 38.77 3.04
CA GLN A 823 -38.15 39.84 3.33
C GLN A 823 -39.45 39.32 3.96
N SER A 824 -39.79 38.05 3.69
CA SER A 824 -40.97 37.37 4.25
C SER A 824 -40.77 36.87 5.69
N SER A 825 -39.55 36.88 6.25
CA SER A 825 -39.21 36.18 7.50
C SER A 825 -39.11 37.05 8.76
N HIS A 826 -39.63 38.28 8.73
CA HIS A 826 -39.62 39.20 9.87
C HIS A 826 -40.65 38.85 10.97
N LEU A 827 -40.37 37.83 11.78
CA LEU A 827 -41.02 37.61 13.09
C LEU A 827 -39.98 37.43 14.22
N PRO A 828 -40.20 37.98 15.44
CA PRO A 828 -39.11 38.20 16.40
C PRO A 828 -38.85 37.05 17.38
N ILE A 829 -39.59 35.96 17.29
CA ILE A 829 -39.51 34.81 18.20
C ILE A 829 -39.11 33.61 17.35
N SER A 830 -38.00 32.93 17.68
CA SER A 830 -37.56 31.80 16.87
C SER A 830 -38.57 30.66 16.97
N ALA A 831 -39.06 30.17 15.82
CA ALA A 831 -39.96 29.02 15.77
C ALA A 831 -39.37 27.78 16.47
N SER A 832 -38.03 27.66 16.51
CA SER A 832 -37.31 26.67 17.32
C SER A 832 -37.64 26.78 18.81
N SER A 833 -37.61 27.99 19.40
CA SER A 833 -37.92 28.17 20.83
C SER A 833 -39.39 27.84 21.17
N LEU A 834 -40.31 28.09 20.25
CA LEU A 834 -41.72 27.71 20.39
C LEU A 834 -41.91 26.19 20.27
N LEU A 835 -41.21 25.54 19.34
CA LEU A 835 -41.14 24.07 19.26
C LEU A 835 -40.55 23.47 20.54
N ASP A 836 -39.40 23.95 21.01
CA ASP A 836 -38.70 23.41 22.17
C ASP A 836 -39.56 23.50 23.44
N ASN A 837 -40.33 24.58 23.61
CA ASN A 837 -41.24 24.73 24.75
C ASN A 837 -42.46 23.82 24.63
N ALA A 838 -43.07 23.74 23.44
CA ALA A 838 -44.22 22.87 23.22
C ALA A 838 -43.85 21.37 23.29
N PHE A 839 -42.66 20.96 22.85
CA PHE A 839 -42.14 19.60 23.05
C PHE A 839 -41.92 19.29 24.54
N LYS A 840 -41.40 20.25 25.34
CA LYS A 840 -41.29 20.08 26.80
C LYS A 840 -42.65 19.91 27.46
N GLU A 841 -43.66 20.70 27.07
CA GLU A 841 -45.03 20.56 27.58
C GLU A 841 -45.66 19.22 27.19
N MET A 842 -45.54 18.82 25.91
CA MET A 842 -45.98 17.51 25.42
C MET A 842 -45.37 16.34 26.20
N LEU A 843 -44.08 16.41 26.55
CA LEU A 843 -43.40 15.36 27.30
C LEU A 843 -43.74 15.39 28.80
N ALA A 844 -44.03 16.56 29.36
CA ALA A 844 -44.34 16.71 30.78
C ALA A 844 -45.80 16.39 31.13
N SER A 845 -46.76 16.72 30.26
CA SER A 845 -48.20 16.52 30.49
C SER A 845 -48.95 16.39 29.16
N PRO A 846 -48.85 15.24 28.46
CA PRO A 846 -49.38 15.03 27.11
C PRO A 846 -50.91 15.15 27.01
N ASP A 847 -51.62 14.97 28.12
CA ASP A 847 -53.06 15.04 28.28
C ASP A 847 -53.57 16.42 28.75
N SER A 848 -52.67 17.38 28.99
CA SER A 848 -53.06 18.74 29.42
C SER A 848 -53.66 19.57 28.28
N LEU A 849 -54.56 20.48 28.65
CA LEU A 849 -55.13 21.47 27.73
C LEU A 849 -54.03 22.38 27.15
N GLU A 850 -53.07 22.76 27.97
CA GLU A 850 -51.88 23.54 27.61
C GLU A 850 -51.05 22.85 26.52
N THR A 851 -50.79 21.54 26.62
CA THR A 851 -50.17 20.77 25.53
C THR A 851 -50.98 20.86 24.22
N CYS A 852 -52.31 20.73 24.29
CA CYS A 852 -53.16 20.85 23.11
C CYS A 852 -53.09 22.26 22.49
N LEU A 853 -53.11 23.31 23.33
CA LEU A 853 -52.96 24.70 22.90
C LEU A 853 -51.57 25.00 22.32
N SER A 854 -50.51 24.39 22.86
CA SER A 854 -49.14 24.53 22.36
C SER A 854 -48.93 23.79 21.04
N ILE A 855 -49.53 22.61 20.83
CA ILE A 855 -49.58 21.95 19.51
C ILE A 855 -50.31 22.86 18.49
N ALA A 856 -51.45 23.45 18.86
CA ALA A 856 -52.16 24.37 17.99
C ALA A 856 -51.36 25.64 17.66
N ARG A 857 -50.51 26.13 18.57
CA ARG A 857 -49.60 27.26 18.35
C ARG A 857 -48.39 26.91 17.48
N ILE A 858 -47.90 25.66 17.53
CA ILE A 858 -46.84 25.19 16.61
C ILE A 858 -47.35 25.14 15.17
N TRP A 859 -48.61 24.73 14.94
CA TRP A 859 -49.05 24.34 13.59
C TRP A 859 -48.78 25.39 12.48
N PRO A 860 -49.05 26.71 12.69
CA PRO A 860 -48.68 27.75 11.73
C PRO A 860 -47.16 27.99 11.61
N GLN A 861 -46.38 27.67 12.66
CA GLN A 861 -44.92 27.80 12.65
C GLN A 861 -44.22 26.75 11.78
N PHE A 862 -44.86 25.62 11.47
CA PHE A 862 -44.31 24.65 10.51
C PHE A 862 -44.17 25.23 9.10
N GLU A 863 -45.10 26.09 8.66
CA GLU A 863 -44.99 26.78 7.36
C GLU A 863 -43.81 27.77 7.34
N HIS A 864 -43.54 28.44 8.47
CA HIS A 864 -42.35 29.29 8.62
C HIS A 864 -41.04 28.49 8.65
N LEU A 865 -41.02 27.31 9.27
CA LEU A 865 -39.85 26.43 9.27
C LEU A 865 -39.58 25.82 7.88
N GLN A 866 -40.62 25.40 7.16
CA GLN A 866 -40.51 24.98 5.75
C GLN A 866 -40.01 26.13 4.86
N SER A 867 -40.43 27.37 5.13
CA SER A 867 -39.90 28.57 4.46
C SER A 867 -38.43 28.82 4.80
N GLY A 868 -38.02 28.55 6.04
CA GLY A 868 -36.62 28.58 6.48
C GLY A 868 -35.75 27.54 5.78
N ASP A 869 -36.21 26.29 5.68
CA ASP A 869 -35.55 25.21 4.95
C ASP A 869 -35.44 25.51 3.45
N ALA A 870 -36.51 26.06 2.84
CA ALA A 870 -36.48 26.55 1.46
C ALA A 870 -35.46 27.68 1.27
N GLY A 871 -35.37 28.60 2.23
CA GLY A 871 -34.34 29.64 2.26
C GLY A 871 -32.93 29.07 2.37
N ALA A 872 -32.70 28.08 3.24
CA ALA A 872 -31.41 27.40 3.38
C ALA A 872 -31.02 26.65 2.09
N ALA A 873 -31.97 25.95 1.46
CA ALA A 873 -31.77 25.26 0.18
C ALA A 873 -31.43 26.23 -0.96
N LEU A 874 -32.12 27.38 -1.04
CA LEU A 874 -31.81 28.42 -2.03
C LEU A 874 -30.46 29.11 -1.76
N SER A 875 -30.10 29.35 -0.49
CA SER A 875 -28.77 29.87 -0.12
C SER A 875 -27.65 28.91 -0.54
N LEU A 876 -27.83 27.60 -0.32
CA LEU A 876 -26.90 26.57 -0.79
C LEU A 876 -26.82 26.54 -2.32
N LYS A 877 -27.96 26.67 -3.01
CA LYS A 877 -28.00 26.70 -4.48
C LYS A 877 -27.30 27.93 -5.05
N LEU A 878 -27.48 29.09 -4.43
CA LEU A 878 -26.81 30.34 -4.78
C LEU A 878 -25.29 30.23 -4.66
N ARG A 879 -24.79 29.61 -3.58
CA ARG A 879 -23.36 29.32 -3.37
C ARG A 879 -22.82 28.36 -4.43
N GLN A 880 -23.55 27.28 -4.74
CA GLN A 880 -23.16 26.34 -5.81
C GLN A 880 -23.07 27.03 -7.16
N GLN A 881 -24.05 27.87 -7.52
CA GLN A 881 -24.01 28.65 -8.76
C GLN A 881 -22.83 29.62 -8.76
N SER A 882 -22.57 30.35 -7.67
CA SER A 882 -21.42 31.27 -7.55
C SER A 882 -20.08 30.57 -7.79
N ILE A 883 -19.89 29.36 -7.21
CA ILE A 883 -18.72 28.52 -7.46
C ILE A 883 -18.63 28.13 -8.95
N MET A 884 -19.75 27.77 -9.58
CA MET A 884 -19.77 27.45 -11.02
C MET A 884 -19.41 28.65 -11.90
N GLN A 885 -19.91 29.87 -11.64
CA GLN A 885 -19.53 31.05 -12.43
C GLN A 885 -18.05 31.39 -12.22
N THR A 886 -17.57 31.37 -10.96
CA THR A 886 -16.15 31.62 -10.65
C THR A 886 -15.24 30.62 -11.37
N THR A 887 -15.61 29.34 -11.34
CA THR A 887 -14.88 28.27 -12.03
C THR A 887 -14.88 28.49 -13.55
N PHE A 888 -16.04 28.81 -14.13
CA PHE A 888 -16.17 29.12 -15.56
C PHE A 888 -15.28 30.30 -15.97
N VAL A 889 -15.35 31.42 -15.24
CA VAL A 889 -14.54 32.63 -15.51
C VAL A 889 -13.04 32.33 -15.41
N VAL A 890 -12.60 31.55 -14.41
CA VAL A 890 -11.20 31.14 -14.29
C VAL A 890 -10.75 30.27 -15.48
N TRP A 891 -11.56 29.31 -15.91
CA TRP A 891 -11.23 28.49 -17.09
C TRP A 891 -11.20 29.31 -18.38
N THR A 892 -12.17 30.20 -18.61
CA THR A 892 -12.16 31.11 -19.78
C THR A 892 -10.95 32.05 -19.74
N TRP A 893 -10.56 32.53 -18.56
CA TRP A 893 -9.34 33.33 -18.40
C TRP A 893 -8.08 32.52 -18.74
N LEU A 894 -7.97 31.26 -18.31
CA LEU A 894 -6.82 30.40 -18.62
C LEU A 894 -6.80 29.98 -20.11
N ASP A 895 -7.86 29.38 -20.61
CA ASP A 895 -7.89 28.72 -21.93
C ASP A 895 -8.11 29.69 -23.08
N THR A 896 -8.81 30.81 -22.85
CA THR A 896 -9.07 31.82 -23.90
C THR A 896 -8.16 33.02 -23.75
N TYR A 897 -8.19 33.71 -22.60
CA TYR A 897 -7.43 34.96 -22.43
C TYR A 897 -5.91 34.71 -22.35
N CYS A 898 -5.42 33.90 -21.41
CA CYS A 898 -4.00 33.63 -21.26
C CYS A 898 -3.41 32.97 -22.51
N ALA A 899 -4.09 31.97 -23.09
CA ALA A 899 -3.66 31.38 -24.37
C ALA A 899 -3.71 32.36 -25.55
N GLY A 900 -4.62 33.34 -25.54
CA GLY A 900 -4.66 34.45 -26.50
C GLY A 900 -3.44 35.37 -26.35
N GLN A 901 -3.12 35.78 -25.13
CA GLN A 901 -1.96 36.64 -24.82
C GLN A 901 -0.63 35.93 -25.09
N VAL A 902 -0.53 34.62 -24.81
CA VAL A 902 0.61 33.78 -25.22
C VAL A 902 0.74 33.77 -26.74
N ARG A 903 -0.33 33.44 -27.49
CA ARG A 903 -0.29 33.40 -28.97
C ARG A 903 0.07 34.76 -29.59
N SER A 904 -0.52 35.85 -29.09
CA SER A 904 -0.20 37.21 -29.55
C SER A 904 1.26 37.58 -29.30
N ALA A 905 1.78 37.30 -28.10
CA ALA A 905 3.17 37.58 -27.76
C ALA A 905 4.16 36.70 -28.55
N LEU A 906 3.80 35.47 -28.92
CA LEU A 906 4.64 34.61 -29.77
C LEU A 906 4.56 34.98 -31.26
N ALA A 907 3.52 35.69 -31.70
CA ALA A 907 3.35 36.22 -33.05
C ALA A 907 4.03 37.60 -33.25
N ASP A 908 5.18 37.80 -32.60
CA ASP A 908 6.03 39.01 -32.63
C ASP A 908 5.42 40.35 -32.14
N ALA A 909 4.18 40.39 -31.64
CA ALA A 909 3.69 41.58 -30.92
C ALA A 909 4.56 41.88 -29.68
N ALA A 910 4.82 43.15 -29.39
CA ALA A 910 5.43 43.55 -28.11
C ALA A 910 4.49 43.12 -26.96
N PRO A 911 4.98 42.45 -25.91
CA PRO A 911 4.11 41.89 -24.89
C PRO A 911 3.47 43.00 -24.07
N ARG A 912 2.14 43.18 -24.22
CA ARG A 912 1.38 44.23 -23.53
C ARG A 912 1.14 43.95 -22.03
N ASN A 913 1.53 42.78 -21.53
CA ASN A 913 1.37 42.39 -20.12
C ASN A 913 2.39 41.33 -19.69
N TRP A 914 2.35 40.95 -18.41
CA TRP A 914 3.26 39.98 -17.79
C TRP A 914 3.11 38.56 -18.38
N ILE A 915 1.91 38.15 -18.81
CA ILE A 915 1.68 36.82 -19.41
C ILE A 915 2.39 36.72 -20.75
N GLY A 916 2.25 37.73 -21.61
CA GLY A 916 2.98 37.81 -22.88
C GLY A 916 4.49 37.92 -22.66
N SER A 917 4.93 38.62 -21.61
CA SER A 917 6.35 38.77 -21.25
C SER A 917 6.94 37.42 -20.80
N LEU A 918 6.21 36.67 -19.97
CA LEU A 918 6.55 35.32 -19.56
C LEU A 918 6.57 34.36 -20.75
N ALA A 919 5.60 34.45 -21.66
CA ALA A 919 5.54 33.66 -22.89
C ALA A 919 6.79 33.90 -23.77
N LYS A 920 7.18 35.16 -24.00
CA LYS A 920 8.43 35.49 -24.71
C LYS A 920 9.66 35.00 -23.96
N HIS A 921 9.70 35.09 -22.63
CA HIS A 921 10.82 34.61 -21.83
C HIS A 921 10.97 33.07 -21.94
N VAL A 922 9.88 32.31 -21.80
CA VAL A 922 9.86 30.85 -21.99
C VAL A 922 10.24 30.46 -23.42
N HIS A 923 9.72 31.16 -24.44
CA HIS A 923 10.11 30.94 -25.84
C HIS A 923 11.60 31.21 -26.06
N THR A 924 12.15 32.26 -25.45
CA THR A 924 13.58 32.58 -25.47
C THR A 924 14.41 31.49 -24.79
N LEU A 925 13.94 30.94 -23.66
CA LEU A 925 14.56 29.79 -22.99
C LEU A 925 14.52 28.49 -23.83
N MET A 926 13.53 28.34 -24.71
CA MET A 926 13.43 27.21 -25.64
C MET A 926 14.15 27.42 -26.99
N SER A 927 14.67 28.63 -27.26
CA SER A 927 15.52 28.90 -28.42
C SER A 927 16.90 28.27 -28.28
N THR A 928 17.68 28.23 -29.36
CA THR A 928 19.10 27.82 -29.35
C THR A 928 19.94 28.60 -28.32
N ARG A 929 19.58 29.87 -28.04
CA ARG A 929 20.24 30.75 -27.06
C ARG A 929 19.90 30.36 -25.62
N GLY A 930 18.63 30.06 -25.36
CA GLY A 930 18.16 29.55 -24.08
C GLY A 930 18.73 28.17 -23.76
N LEU A 931 18.82 27.31 -24.78
CA LEU A 931 19.44 25.99 -24.66
C LEU A 931 20.96 26.08 -24.45
N LEU A 932 21.66 27.01 -25.12
CA LEU A 932 23.06 27.33 -24.81
C LEU A 932 23.19 27.77 -23.34
N SER A 933 22.37 28.72 -22.89
CA SER A 933 22.38 29.23 -21.51
C SER A 933 22.14 28.12 -20.49
N GLY A 934 21.17 27.23 -20.75
CA GLY A 934 20.91 26.05 -19.91
C GLY A 934 22.06 25.04 -19.90
N LEU A 935 22.76 24.86 -21.03
CA LEU A 935 23.96 24.03 -21.10
C LEU A 935 25.13 24.68 -20.33
N ILE A 936 25.39 25.98 -20.49
CA ILE A 936 26.39 26.72 -19.70
C ILE A 936 26.08 26.59 -18.20
N PHE A 937 24.81 26.83 -17.81
CA PHE A 937 24.35 26.66 -16.45
C PHE A 937 24.60 25.24 -15.92
N ARG A 938 24.27 24.19 -16.69
CA ARG A 938 24.32 22.80 -16.22
C ARG A 938 25.65 22.07 -16.47
N ALA A 939 26.54 22.63 -17.29
CA ALA A 939 27.86 22.09 -17.61
C ALA A 939 28.99 22.81 -16.87
N VAL A 940 28.90 24.15 -16.78
CA VAL A 940 29.96 25.06 -16.30
C VAL A 940 29.58 25.64 -14.93
N ILE A 941 28.58 26.53 -14.86
CA ILE A 941 28.37 27.42 -13.71
C ILE A 941 27.44 26.89 -12.59
N PHE A 942 27.00 25.63 -12.64
CA PHE A 942 26.08 25.06 -11.64
C PHE A 942 26.71 25.04 -10.23
N SER A 943 25.99 25.56 -9.23
CA SER A 943 26.46 25.61 -7.83
C SER A 943 27.80 26.34 -7.70
N THR A 944 27.97 27.42 -8.47
CA THR A 944 29.14 28.31 -8.41
C THR A 944 28.75 29.70 -7.90
N PRO A 945 29.69 30.47 -7.32
CA PRO A 945 29.46 31.86 -6.99
C PRO A 945 29.11 32.73 -8.20
N PHE A 946 29.65 32.46 -9.39
CA PHE A 946 29.33 33.21 -10.62
C PHE A 946 27.83 33.17 -10.93
N ALA A 947 27.19 31.99 -10.84
CA ALA A 947 25.76 31.84 -11.10
C ALA A 947 24.84 32.58 -10.09
N LEU A 948 25.39 33.15 -9.02
CA LEU A 948 24.68 33.99 -8.04
C LEU A 948 25.00 35.49 -8.20
N GLN A 949 26.01 35.86 -8.98
CA GLN A 949 26.59 37.20 -9.01
C GLN A 949 26.65 37.83 -10.42
N ALA A 950 26.53 37.03 -11.47
CA ALA A 950 26.63 37.44 -12.86
C ALA A 950 25.32 37.13 -13.62
N ASN A 951 25.21 37.65 -14.84
CA ASN A 951 24.17 37.19 -15.77
C ASN A 951 24.33 35.68 -16.04
N THR A 952 23.21 34.98 -16.21
CA THR A 952 23.17 33.53 -16.50
C THR A 952 22.53 33.19 -17.84
N PHE A 953 22.08 34.20 -18.58
CA PHE A 953 21.53 34.08 -19.94
C PHE A 953 22.49 34.68 -20.97
N PHE A 954 22.88 33.88 -21.96
CA PHE A 954 23.87 34.23 -22.97
C PHE A 954 23.31 33.96 -24.38
N SER A 955 23.29 34.99 -25.23
CA SER A 955 22.79 34.85 -26.61
C SER A 955 23.81 34.20 -27.55
N SER A 956 25.08 34.22 -27.17
CA SER A 956 26.21 33.71 -27.94
C SER A 956 27.38 33.32 -27.02
N PRO A 957 28.42 32.62 -27.52
CA PRO A 957 29.67 32.45 -26.80
C PRO A 957 30.40 33.77 -26.52
N ASP A 958 30.19 34.82 -27.32
CA ASP A 958 30.80 36.13 -27.12
C ASP A 958 30.13 36.90 -25.98
N ASP A 959 28.82 36.76 -25.80
CA ASP A 959 28.10 37.24 -24.61
C ASP A 959 28.71 36.59 -23.35
N TRP A 960 28.89 35.26 -23.37
CA TRP A 960 29.53 34.52 -22.29
C TRP A 960 30.96 35.00 -22.03
N ARG A 961 31.78 35.15 -23.08
CA ARG A 961 33.18 35.63 -22.95
C ARG A 961 33.23 37.04 -22.37
N SER A 962 32.32 37.93 -22.76
CA SER A 962 32.25 39.30 -22.25
C SER A 962 31.90 39.31 -20.75
N GLU A 963 30.89 38.54 -20.35
CA GLU A 963 30.52 38.41 -18.93
C GLU A 963 31.66 37.76 -18.12
N TYR A 964 32.23 36.65 -18.62
CA TYR A 964 33.38 35.96 -18.03
C TYR A 964 34.60 36.90 -17.85
N ALA A 965 34.90 37.72 -18.85
CA ALA A 965 36.00 38.68 -18.82
C ALA A 965 35.82 39.74 -17.72
N SER A 966 34.58 40.17 -17.43
CA SER A 966 34.30 41.10 -16.32
C SER A 966 34.67 40.53 -14.94
N PHE A 967 34.76 39.20 -14.82
CA PHE A 967 35.18 38.48 -13.61
C PHE A 967 36.57 37.83 -13.74
N ALA A 968 37.39 38.15 -14.75
CA ALA A 968 38.64 37.44 -15.07
C ALA A 968 39.70 37.40 -13.94
N SER A 969 39.57 38.21 -12.88
CA SER A 969 40.41 38.17 -11.69
C SER A 969 39.99 37.11 -10.65
N LYS A 970 38.89 36.39 -10.87
CA LYS A 970 38.37 35.34 -10.00
C LYS A 970 38.98 33.97 -10.37
N PRO A 971 39.21 33.06 -9.39
CA PRO A 971 39.75 31.72 -9.67
C PRO A 971 38.73 30.82 -10.39
N ASP A 972 39.17 29.79 -11.11
CA ASP A 972 38.30 28.88 -11.88
C ASP A 972 37.13 28.30 -11.07
N ALA A 973 37.31 28.03 -9.77
CA ALA A 973 36.26 27.54 -8.87
C ALA A 973 35.09 28.53 -8.68
N PHE A 974 35.29 29.81 -8.99
CA PHE A 974 34.24 30.83 -9.06
C PHE A 974 33.27 30.56 -10.22
N PHE A 975 33.77 29.98 -11.32
CA PHE A 975 33.05 29.72 -12.56
C PHE A 975 32.67 28.26 -12.78
N CYS A 976 33.37 27.30 -12.17
CA CYS A 976 33.06 25.88 -12.31
C CYS A 976 33.31 25.08 -11.01
N ASN A 977 32.24 24.52 -10.45
CA ASN A 977 32.30 23.72 -9.24
C ASN A 977 32.31 22.21 -9.60
N LEU A 978 33.51 21.65 -9.75
CA LEU A 978 33.69 20.23 -10.05
C LEU A 978 33.13 19.28 -8.97
N ALA A 979 32.96 19.75 -7.72
CA ALA A 979 32.41 18.96 -6.63
C ALA A 979 30.87 18.87 -6.66
N ALA A 980 30.19 19.74 -7.41
CA ALA A 980 28.72 19.74 -7.53
C ALA A 980 28.14 18.54 -8.32
N TYR A 981 29.00 17.63 -8.82
CA TYR A 981 28.62 16.45 -9.58
C TYR A 981 29.29 15.20 -9.03
N SER A 982 28.51 14.13 -8.83
CA SER A 982 29.01 12.86 -8.31
C SER A 982 29.97 12.16 -9.29
N ARG A 983 31.10 11.68 -8.75
CA ARG A 983 32.23 11.02 -9.45
C ARG A 983 32.79 11.78 -10.67
N ARG A 984 33.77 12.66 -10.39
CA ARG A 984 34.82 13.21 -11.29
C ARG A 984 34.58 13.02 -12.80
N LYS A 985 33.66 13.78 -13.39
CA LYS A 985 33.74 14.14 -14.82
C LYS A 985 34.79 15.25 -14.97
N SER A 986 36.03 14.87 -15.24
CA SER A 986 37.19 15.78 -15.31
C SER A 986 37.10 16.79 -16.46
N ASN A 987 36.33 16.52 -17.52
CA ASN A 987 36.19 17.41 -18.67
C ASN A 987 35.04 18.44 -18.54
N ARG A 988 34.77 18.95 -17.33
CA ARG A 988 33.87 20.10 -17.13
C ARG A 988 34.72 21.36 -16.93
N GLY A 989 34.40 22.42 -17.66
CA GLY A 989 35.14 23.67 -17.60
C GLY A 989 34.62 24.69 -18.62
N ILE A 990 35.18 25.89 -18.57
CA ILE A 990 34.78 27.04 -19.41
C ILE A 990 34.95 26.80 -20.91
N HIS A 991 35.80 25.85 -21.31
CA HIS A 991 36.02 25.44 -22.71
C HIS A 991 34.80 24.79 -23.35
N LEU A 992 33.92 24.17 -22.55
CA LEU A 992 32.71 23.50 -23.05
C LEU A 992 31.71 24.45 -23.71
N VAL A 993 31.78 25.76 -23.46
CA VAL A 993 30.82 26.73 -24.02
C VAL A 993 30.88 26.77 -25.55
N ASP A 994 32.09 26.78 -26.11
CA ASP A 994 32.31 26.75 -27.56
C ASP A 994 31.96 25.38 -28.18
N GLU A 995 32.23 24.29 -27.47
CA GLU A 995 31.84 22.94 -27.89
C GLU A 995 30.31 22.79 -27.94
N HIS A 996 29.60 23.28 -26.92
CA HIS A 996 28.14 23.29 -26.86
C HIS A 996 27.54 24.17 -27.96
N TRP A 997 28.07 25.37 -28.20
CA TRP A 997 27.59 26.22 -29.28
C TRP A 997 27.80 25.59 -30.66
N LYS A 998 28.97 24.97 -30.89
CA LYS A 998 29.26 24.25 -32.14
C LYS A 998 28.33 23.04 -32.33
N ALA A 999 28.01 22.32 -31.26
CA ALA A 999 27.06 21.20 -31.31
C ALA A 999 25.63 21.67 -31.59
N LEU A 1000 25.20 22.77 -30.97
CA LEU A 1000 23.87 23.37 -31.19
C LEU A 1000 23.67 23.87 -32.63
N ASN A 1001 24.74 24.29 -33.31
CA ASN A 1001 24.73 24.75 -34.70
C ASN A 1001 25.17 23.67 -35.72
N ALA A 1002 25.31 22.40 -35.31
CA ALA A 1002 25.76 21.33 -36.20
C ALA A 1002 24.66 20.90 -37.20
N PRO A 1003 25.00 20.53 -38.45
CA PRO A 1003 24.03 19.99 -39.40
C PRO A 1003 23.34 18.74 -38.86
N GLY A 1004 22.02 18.78 -38.69
CA GLY A 1004 21.23 17.71 -38.08
C GLY A 1004 20.91 17.91 -36.59
N CYS A 1005 21.38 18.98 -35.95
CA CYS A 1005 20.75 19.49 -34.74
C CYS A 1005 19.31 19.95 -35.09
N PRO A 1006 18.28 19.64 -34.29
CA PRO A 1006 16.93 20.14 -34.52
C PRO A 1006 16.93 21.67 -34.56
N ASP A 1007 16.18 22.25 -35.51
CA ASP A 1007 15.92 23.68 -35.52
C ASP A 1007 14.98 24.01 -34.35
N TRP A 1008 15.57 24.42 -33.23
CA TRP A 1008 14.86 24.73 -31.99
C TRP A 1008 13.87 25.90 -32.13
N GLU A 1009 14.13 26.82 -33.09
CA GLU A 1009 13.23 27.93 -33.41
C GLU A 1009 12.02 27.46 -34.24
N GLN A 1010 12.18 26.49 -35.14
CA GLN A 1010 11.03 25.81 -35.79
C GLN A 1010 10.28 24.88 -34.84
N ASN A 1011 10.96 24.20 -33.91
CA ASN A 1011 10.34 23.24 -32.99
C ASN A 1011 9.31 23.90 -32.07
N THR A 1012 9.64 25.07 -31.54
CA THR A 1012 8.73 25.88 -30.69
C THR A 1012 7.52 26.40 -31.45
N ARG A 1013 7.63 26.63 -32.77
CA ARG A 1013 6.54 27.13 -33.62
C ARG A 1013 5.56 26.06 -34.09
N HIS A 1014 5.97 24.78 -34.11
CA HIS A 1014 5.16 23.70 -34.70
C HIS A 1014 4.83 22.53 -33.77
N GLY A 1015 5.28 22.54 -32.51
CA GLY A 1015 4.93 21.51 -31.51
C GLY A 1015 5.34 20.08 -31.91
N LYS A 1016 6.34 19.97 -32.79
CA LYS A 1016 6.63 18.76 -33.59
C LYS A 1016 7.42 17.68 -32.85
N TYR A 1017 7.99 18.04 -31.70
CA TYR A 1017 8.77 17.16 -30.82
C TYR A 1017 8.36 17.43 -29.38
N ASP A 1018 8.17 16.36 -28.60
CA ASP A 1018 7.90 16.48 -27.17
C ASP A 1018 9.19 16.60 -26.35
N PHE A 1019 9.06 16.87 -25.04
CA PHE A 1019 10.21 16.96 -24.13
C PHE A 1019 11.08 15.69 -24.13
N ALA A 1020 10.49 14.51 -24.35
CA ALA A 1020 11.24 13.26 -24.38
C ALA A 1020 12.07 13.11 -25.67
N ASP A 1021 11.61 13.63 -26.81
CA ASP A 1021 12.41 13.71 -28.04
C ASP A 1021 13.54 14.73 -27.93
N CYS A 1022 13.29 15.89 -27.31
CA CYS A 1022 14.34 16.86 -26.98
C CYS A 1022 15.41 16.24 -26.07
N PHE A 1023 15.00 15.49 -25.04
CA PHE A 1023 15.89 14.79 -24.10
C PHE A 1023 16.66 13.65 -24.78
N LYS A 1024 16.01 12.86 -25.66
CA LYS A 1024 16.69 11.85 -26.49
C LYS A 1024 17.76 12.47 -27.38
N PHE A 1025 17.48 13.60 -28.03
CA PHE A 1025 18.47 14.27 -28.86
C PHE A 1025 19.69 14.69 -28.04
N LEU A 1026 19.51 15.36 -26.89
CA LEU A 1026 20.60 15.73 -25.98
C LEU A 1026 21.36 14.51 -25.42
N SER A 1027 20.71 13.36 -25.33
CA SER A 1027 21.32 12.09 -24.89
C SER A 1027 22.08 11.35 -26.02
N ALA A 1028 21.71 11.58 -27.29
CA ALA A 1028 22.22 10.84 -28.45
C ALA A 1028 23.24 11.63 -29.30
N SER A 1029 23.27 12.97 -29.19
CA SER A 1029 24.13 13.87 -29.98
C SER A 1029 25.58 13.92 -29.46
N ASN A 1030 26.26 12.76 -29.47
CA ASN A 1030 27.71 12.56 -29.45
C ASN A 1030 28.63 13.37 -28.49
N LEU A 1031 28.07 13.95 -27.42
CA LEU A 1031 28.80 14.32 -26.18
C LEU A 1031 29.42 13.09 -25.46
N SER A 1032 29.22 11.90 -26.02
CA SER A 1032 29.73 10.59 -25.61
C SER A 1032 31.18 10.29 -26.04
N THR A 1033 31.82 11.13 -26.87
CA THR A 1033 33.28 11.03 -27.15
C THR A 1033 34.17 11.30 -25.93
N LEU A 1034 33.56 11.51 -24.76
CA LEU A 1034 34.18 11.75 -23.46
C LEU A 1034 33.83 10.67 -22.40
N GLN A 1035 33.41 9.47 -22.83
CA GLN A 1035 33.29 8.32 -21.93
C GLN A 1035 34.00 7.09 -22.49
N GLY A 1036 35.13 6.75 -21.87
CA GLY A 1036 35.53 5.36 -21.75
C GLY A 1036 34.63 4.68 -20.70
N ASP A 1037 34.00 3.59 -21.12
CA ASP A 1037 33.40 2.45 -20.41
C ASP A 1037 32.59 2.69 -19.11
N TRP A 1038 31.36 2.17 -19.13
CA TRP A 1038 30.38 2.13 -18.03
C TRP A 1038 30.48 0.83 -17.20
#